data_AF-A0A418X932-F1
#
_entry.id   AF-A0A418X932-F1
#
_cell.length_a   1.000
_cell.length_b   1.000
_cell.length_c   1.000
_cell.angle_alpha   90.00
_cell.angle_beta   90.00
_cell.angle_gamma   90.00
#
_symmetry.space_group_name_H-M   'P 1'
#
loop_
_entity.id
_entity.type
_entity.pdbx_description
1 polymer ?
#
loop_
_entity_poly.entity_id
_entity_poly.type
_entity_poly.pdbx_seq_one_letter_code
_entity_poly.pdbx_strand_id
1 'polypeptide(L)'
;MYNNKNSHNLRPLRRSLLASAILAASMPAAHAIEVDTGSEDWAVRFDNTVKYNYGVRTESADKRMLGTPNNNDGDYNFRRSGTNITNRVDLLTELDVVYQNQMGFRVSAASWYDKAYDNTGSNSNPFVNGNDDFSSIVGQPSTSNPAFGSPHLSNYAQRYYSGPSGEILDAFVFYSTEVGEESLFSVKAGQHNVYWGETILNPVHAISYGQSGLDLAKLAASPGTEAKELFVPREQISTSFTVNPELTLAAQYFFRWDAARLPEAGTYYGSSDLVGEGAQSFLLGHTGGPGLAGPNGSLTTVRRGDDFEPDDQGDWGLMAKWSPEWLDGTLGFYYRNTSEILPQAVLDGRGLTTNGLVGGAGVGALRNSIATTSYSFGYVDDIDIYGISLSKDIGGVSVASDLNVRHGMPLASIPMVVSPALATGIPGLGLPARSPATGTVAQMPDDGDSFGATGDTLHWTVNGLMAIGDTPLFDAATLLGELYYSNLLSLDSKNEALYKGKDSYRGIDKATRDNWGLAVNFTPTWYQVFPGVDLSAPMSINLGLDGVSPVQGGGAEDTGNYAVGIGAAIYNKYFVDLKYVDSFGDADKCVNGATDGSTPNALDGAERYTCFAGGYSSFSGGGATTEDRGAMYLTLKTTF
;
A
#
# COMPACT_ATOMS: atom_id res chain seq x y z
N MET A 1 27.39 -59.65 -23.55
CA MET A 1 26.92 -59.82 -24.93
C MET A 1 25.65 -58.99 -25.08
N TYR A 2 25.58 -58.17 -26.13
CA TYR A 2 24.50 -57.26 -26.56
C TYR A 2 24.42 -55.80 -26.04
N ASN A 3 24.84 -54.90 -26.95
CA ASN A 3 24.45 -53.51 -27.17
C ASN A 3 22.91 -53.30 -27.17
N ASN A 4 22.42 -52.12 -26.73
CA ASN A 4 22.11 -51.03 -27.66
C ASN A 4 21.75 -49.68 -26.99
N LYS A 5 22.03 -48.62 -27.74
CA LYS A 5 21.85 -47.17 -27.48
C LYS A 5 20.36 -46.77 -27.40
N ASN A 6 20.08 -45.69 -26.66
CA ASN A 6 19.35 -44.54 -27.21
C ASN A 6 19.55 -43.26 -26.40
N SER A 7 19.96 -42.22 -27.11
CA SER A 7 20.14 -40.83 -26.72
C SER A 7 18.81 -40.06 -26.78
N HIS A 8 18.51 -39.22 -25.79
CA HIS A 8 17.62 -38.06 -25.97
C HIS A 8 18.08 -36.84 -25.16
N ASN A 9 18.77 -35.96 -25.90
CA ASN A 9 18.68 -34.49 -25.92
C ASN A 9 18.34 -33.73 -24.62
N LEU A 10 19.38 -33.13 -24.04
CA LEU A 10 19.28 -31.97 -23.16
C LEU A 10 19.15 -30.67 -23.99
N ARG A 11 18.08 -29.92 -23.69
CA ARG A 11 17.80 -28.47 -23.89
C ARG A 11 17.17 -27.98 -25.21
N PRO A 12 16.12 -27.14 -25.06
CA PRO A 12 16.06 -25.88 -25.79
C PRO A 12 15.61 -24.66 -24.94
N LEU A 13 15.82 -24.60 -23.62
CA LEU A 13 15.39 -23.42 -22.82
C LEU A 13 16.27 -22.16 -23.01
N ARG A 14 17.50 -22.29 -23.54
CA ARG A 14 18.39 -21.14 -23.81
C ARG A 14 18.17 -20.47 -25.18
N ARG A 15 17.43 -21.10 -26.10
CA ARG A 15 17.21 -20.56 -27.45
C ARG A 15 15.91 -19.74 -27.57
N SER A 16 14.97 -19.89 -26.64
CA SER A 16 13.73 -19.11 -26.62
C SER A 16 13.92 -17.68 -26.08
N LEU A 17 14.70 -17.50 -25.00
CA LEU A 17 14.99 -16.16 -24.45
C LEU A 17 15.75 -15.26 -25.43
N LEU A 18 16.71 -15.82 -26.18
CA LEU A 18 17.44 -15.09 -27.21
C LEU A 18 16.55 -14.76 -28.43
N ALA A 19 15.60 -15.63 -28.79
CA ALA A 19 14.66 -15.38 -29.87
C ALA A 19 13.60 -14.32 -29.50
N SER A 20 13.16 -14.28 -28.23
CA SER A 20 12.29 -13.21 -27.70
C SER A 20 13.00 -11.85 -27.65
N ALA A 21 14.29 -11.83 -27.28
CA ALA A 21 15.10 -10.61 -27.30
C ALA A 21 15.34 -10.07 -28.73
N ILE A 22 15.52 -10.96 -29.72
CA ILE A 22 15.69 -10.57 -31.13
C ILE A 22 14.36 -10.09 -31.75
N LEU A 23 13.21 -10.63 -31.33
CA LEU A 23 11.90 -10.15 -31.76
C LEU A 23 11.57 -8.76 -31.18
N ALA A 24 11.94 -8.49 -29.91
CA ALA A 24 11.82 -7.16 -29.31
C ALA A 24 12.70 -6.10 -30.01
N ALA A 25 13.88 -6.50 -30.49
CA ALA A 25 14.78 -5.63 -31.26
C ALA A 25 14.34 -5.40 -32.73
N SER A 26 13.28 -6.08 -33.20
CA SER A 26 12.79 -6.00 -34.58
C SER A 26 11.47 -5.24 -34.74
N MET A 27 10.94 -4.63 -33.67
CA MET A 27 9.75 -3.79 -33.77
C MET A 27 10.15 -2.45 -34.44
N PRO A 28 9.41 -1.98 -35.45
CA PRO A 28 9.68 -0.70 -36.08
C PRO A 28 9.72 0.40 -35.03
N ALA A 29 10.60 1.39 -35.24
CA ALA A 29 10.71 2.56 -34.40
C ALA A 29 9.34 3.24 -34.28
N ALA A 30 8.64 2.96 -33.20
CA ALA A 30 7.35 3.55 -32.93
C ALA A 30 7.62 4.98 -32.43
N HIS A 31 7.01 5.98 -33.07
CA HIS A 31 7.20 7.41 -32.77
C HIS A 31 5.93 7.93 -32.14
N ALA A 32 6.05 8.67 -31.02
CA ALA A 32 4.95 9.44 -30.43
C ALA A 32 4.16 10.14 -31.54
N ILE A 33 2.87 9.83 -31.65
CA ILE A 33 2.05 10.30 -32.77
C ILE A 33 1.45 11.63 -32.36
N GLU A 34 2.14 12.72 -32.71
CA GLU A 34 1.48 14.01 -32.87
C GLU A 34 0.60 13.91 -34.13
N VAL A 35 -0.71 13.98 -33.94
CA VAL A 35 -1.66 13.84 -35.04
C VAL A 35 -1.73 15.19 -35.75
N ASP A 36 -1.22 15.24 -36.98
CA ASP A 36 -1.38 16.42 -37.83
C ASP A 36 -2.86 16.63 -38.13
N THR A 37 -3.44 17.64 -37.48
CA THR A 37 -4.86 18.01 -37.61
C THR A 37 -5.13 18.89 -38.83
N GLY A 38 -4.07 19.40 -39.48
CA GLY A 38 -4.16 20.41 -40.53
C GLY A 38 -4.63 21.80 -40.03
N SER A 39 -4.64 22.04 -38.72
CA SER A 39 -5.07 23.29 -38.09
C SER A 39 -4.12 23.69 -36.96
N GLU A 40 -3.75 24.98 -36.91
CA GLU A 40 -2.95 25.55 -35.80
C GLU A 40 -3.76 25.67 -34.49
N ASP A 41 -5.09 25.55 -34.56
CA ASP A 41 -5.97 25.64 -33.38
C ASP A 41 -6.01 24.34 -32.57
N TRP A 42 -5.57 23.21 -33.14
CA TRP A 42 -5.70 21.89 -32.52
C TRP A 42 -4.34 21.22 -32.32
N ALA A 43 -4.00 20.95 -31.08
CA ALA A 43 -2.90 20.05 -30.72
C ALA A 43 -3.47 18.72 -30.22
N VAL A 44 -3.14 17.63 -30.92
CA VAL A 44 -3.60 16.28 -30.58
C VAL A 44 -2.38 15.37 -30.41
N ARG A 45 -2.24 14.82 -29.22
CA ARG A 45 -1.17 13.87 -28.87
C ARG A 45 -1.75 12.52 -28.52
N PHE A 46 -1.21 11.48 -29.12
CA PHE A 46 -1.54 10.10 -28.80
C PHE A 46 -0.27 9.30 -28.51
N ASP A 47 -0.07 8.98 -27.23
CA ASP A 47 1.13 8.30 -26.73
C ASP A 47 0.79 6.90 -26.22
N ASN A 48 1.70 5.96 -26.44
CA ASN A 48 1.64 4.60 -25.91
C ASN A 48 2.97 4.23 -25.27
N THR A 49 2.91 3.81 -24.01
CA THR A 49 4.06 3.27 -23.28
C THR A 49 3.85 1.79 -23.05
N VAL A 50 4.76 0.96 -23.58
CA VAL A 50 4.78 -0.49 -23.37
C VAL A 50 5.88 -0.81 -22.37
N LYS A 51 5.55 -1.61 -21.36
CA LYS A 51 6.48 -2.09 -20.35
C LYS A 51 6.37 -3.61 -20.21
N TYR A 52 7.50 -4.27 -20.11
CA TYR A 52 7.61 -5.69 -19.81
C TYR A 52 8.44 -5.88 -18.53
N ASN A 53 7.89 -6.62 -17.57
CA ASN A 53 8.52 -6.92 -16.30
C ASN A 53 8.65 -8.43 -16.12
N TYR A 54 9.86 -8.91 -15.87
CA TYR A 54 10.14 -10.28 -15.47
C TYR A 54 10.84 -10.29 -14.12
N GLY A 55 10.25 -10.94 -13.12
CA GLY A 55 10.78 -10.95 -11.75
C GLY A 55 10.88 -12.35 -11.18
N VAL A 56 11.89 -12.58 -10.35
CA VAL A 56 12.10 -13.83 -9.62
C VAL A 56 12.36 -13.57 -8.15
N ARG A 57 11.76 -14.39 -7.27
CA ARG A 57 12.12 -14.45 -5.85
C ARG A 57 13.55 -14.96 -5.73
N THR A 58 14.37 -14.33 -4.90
CA THR A 58 15.80 -14.69 -4.76
C THR A 58 16.07 -15.63 -3.60
N GLU A 59 15.21 -15.67 -2.59
CA GLU A 59 15.31 -16.56 -1.43
C GLU A 59 14.08 -17.46 -1.25
N SER A 60 14.10 -18.41 -0.31
CA SER A 60 12.93 -19.25 -0.03
C SER A 60 12.24 -18.77 1.23
N ALA A 61 10.92 -18.87 1.27
CA ALA A 61 10.13 -18.36 2.39
C ALA A 61 10.61 -18.85 3.76
N ASP A 62 10.69 -17.91 4.69
CA ASP A 62 10.94 -18.14 6.09
C ASP A 62 9.86 -19.06 6.65
N LYS A 63 10.31 -20.12 7.31
CA LYS A 63 9.42 -21.10 7.95
C LYS A 63 8.53 -20.47 9.02
N ARG A 64 8.99 -19.39 9.67
CA ARG A 64 8.20 -18.63 10.63
C ARG A 64 7.05 -17.89 9.95
N MET A 65 7.29 -17.31 8.77
CA MET A 65 6.23 -16.67 7.99
C MET A 65 5.19 -17.69 7.55
N LEU A 66 5.62 -18.85 7.02
CA LEU A 66 4.74 -19.98 6.72
C LEU A 66 3.95 -20.50 7.94
N GLY A 67 4.48 -20.30 9.14
CA GLY A 67 3.87 -20.68 10.42
C GLY A 67 2.97 -19.60 11.03
N THR A 68 2.82 -18.44 10.41
CA THR A 68 2.07 -17.29 10.92
C THR A 68 0.71 -17.21 10.22
N PRO A 69 -0.40 -17.63 10.85
CA PRO A 69 -1.72 -17.54 10.23
C PRO A 69 -2.06 -16.10 9.85
N ASN A 70 -2.74 -15.91 8.71
CA ASN A 70 -3.12 -14.63 8.14
C ASN A 70 -1.99 -13.75 7.58
N ASN A 71 -0.77 -14.27 7.41
CA ASN A 71 0.33 -13.54 6.77
C ASN A 71 1.14 -14.42 5.80
N ASN A 72 0.59 -15.58 5.39
CA ASN A 72 1.38 -16.65 4.81
C ASN A 72 0.94 -17.09 3.42
N ASP A 73 -0.22 -16.66 2.90
CA ASP A 73 -0.70 -17.13 1.60
C ASP A 73 0.28 -16.75 0.48
N GLY A 74 0.80 -15.52 0.49
CA GLY A 74 1.79 -15.05 -0.49
C GLY A 74 3.06 -15.90 -0.49
N ASP A 75 3.57 -16.23 0.69
CA ASP A 75 4.75 -17.06 0.85
C ASP A 75 4.50 -18.54 0.56
N TYR A 76 3.28 -19.04 0.74
CA TYR A 76 2.91 -20.37 0.27
C TYR A 76 2.79 -20.44 -1.25
N ASN A 77 2.31 -19.38 -1.89
CA ASN A 77 2.14 -19.28 -3.34
C ASN A 77 3.48 -19.12 -4.06
N PHE A 78 4.42 -18.37 -3.49
CA PHE A 78 5.73 -18.05 -4.09
C PHE A 78 6.92 -18.61 -3.29
N ARG A 79 6.73 -19.74 -2.60
CA ARG A 79 7.60 -20.25 -1.53
C ARG A 79 9.08 -20.43 -1.83
N ARG A 80 9.44 -20.70 -3.08
CA ARG A 80 10.81 -21.17 -3.42
C ARG A 80 11.61 -20.06 -4.09
N SER A 81 12.90 -19.99 -3.76
CA SER A 81 13.86 -19.23 -4.55
C SER A 81 13.81 -19.66 -6.02
N GLY A 82 13.90 -18.67 -6.92
CA GLY A 82 13.75 -18.82 -8.36
C GLY A 82 12.30 -18.92 -8.85
N THR A 83 11.30 -18.83 -7.97
CA THR A 83 9.89 -18.76 -8.39
C THR A 83 9.67 -17.44 -9.13
N ASN A 84 8.96 -17.50 -10.26
CA ASN A 84 8.58 -16.34 -11.02
C ASN A 84 7.46 -15.58 -10.28
N ILE A 85 7.70 -14.31 -9.97
CA ILE A 85 6.80 -13.46 -9.18
C ILE A 85 6.13 -12.36 -10.02
N THR A 86 6.64 -12.15 -11.25
CA THR A 86 5.98 -11.33 -12.27
C THR A 86 6.51 -11.71 -13.66
N ASN A 87 5.60 -11.79 -14.62
CA ASN A 87 5.85 -11.95 -16.04
C ASN A 87 4.80 -11.11 -16.78
N ARG A 88 4.93 -9.81 -16.60
CA ARG A 88 3.89 -8.82 -16.86
C ARG A 88 4.20 -7.99 -18.09
N VAL A 89 3.17 -7.76 -18.89
CA VAL A 89 3.14 -6.72 -19.91
C VAL A 89 2.14 -5.67 -19.47
N ASP A 90 2.55 -4.41 -19.45
CA ASP A 90 1.70 -3.24 -19.26
C ASP A 90 1.68 -2.40 -20.55
N LEU A 91 0.52 -1.82 -20.86
CA LEU A 91 0.33 -0.81 -21.89
C LEU A 91 -0.41 0.38 -21.27
N LEU A 92 0.24 1.54 -21.28
CA LEU A 92 -0.35 2.83 -20.96
C LEU A 92 -0.63 3.59 -22.26
N THR A 93 -1.88 4.00 -22.47
CA THR A 93 -2.31 4.77 -23.64
C THR A 93 -2.84 6.12 -23.18
N GLU A 94 -2.44 7.19 -23.87
CA GLU A 94 -2.79 8.57 -23.51
C GLU A 94 -3.24 9.34 -24.74
N LEU A 95 -4.35 10.06 -24.59
CA LEU A 95 -4.89 10.98 -25.58
C LEU A 95 -5.06 12.34 -24.93
N ASP A 96 -4.35 13.34 -25.46
CA ASP A 96 -4.52 14.74 -25.13
C ASP A 96 -5.06 15.49 -26.35
N VAL A 97 -6.15 16.23 -26.17
CA VAL A 97 -6.72 17.08 -27.21
C VAL A 97 -6.85 18.49 -26.65
N VAL A 98 -6.12 19.43 -27.24
CA VAL A 98 -6.10 20.84 -26.86
C VAL A 98 -6.60 21.69 -28.02
N TYR A 99 -7.55 22.57 -27.73
CA TYR A 99 -8.11 23.55 -28.64
C TYR A 99 -7.71 24.96 -28.19
N GLN A 100 -7.12 25.72 -29.11
CA GLN A 100 -6.70 27.11 -28.96
C GLN A 100 -5.82 27.37 -27.72
N ASN A 101 -5.08 26.37 -27.26
CA ASN A 101 -4.27 26.41 -26.03
C ASN A 101 -5.06 26.77 -24.76
N GLN A 102 -6.40 26.71 -24.79
CA GLN A 102 -7.26 27.17 -23.71
C GLN A 102 -8.12 26.06 -23.14
N MET A 103 -8.65 25.18 -23.98
CA MET A 103 -9.59 24.15 -23.54
C MET A 103 -9.33 22.83 -24.20
N GLY A 104 -9.81 21.75 -23.60
CA GLY A 104 -9.56 20.43 -24.14
C GLY A 104 -10.00 19.33 -23.20
N PHE A 105 -9.55 18.13 -23.53
CA PHE A 105 -9.75 16.96 -22.69
C PHE A 105 -8.53 16.06 -22.72
N ARG A 106 -8.39 15.26 -21.67
CA ARG A 106 -7.42 14.19 -21.57
C ARG A 106 -8.12 12.89 -21.20
N VAL A 107 -7.72 11.82 -21.86
CA VAL A 107 -8.07 10.45 -21.46
C VAL A 107 -6.80 9.62 -21.40
N SER A 108 -6.59 8.88 -20.31
CA SER A 108 -5.51 7.92 -20.20
C SER A 108 -6.02 6.58 -19.68
N ALA A 109 -5.45 5.48 -20.16
CA ALA A 109 -5.85 4.13 -19.80
C ALA A 109 -4.63 3.24 -19.59
N ALA A 110 -4.61 2.48 -18.51
CA ALA A 110 -3.63 1.44 -18.25
C ALA A 110 -4.25 0.06 -18.50
N SER A 111 -3.52 -0.84 -19.13
CA SER A 111 -3.93 -2.22 -19.38
C SER A 111 -2.77 -3.17 -19.14
N TRP A 112 -3.07 -4.40 -18.73
CA TRP A 112 -2.03 -5.34 -18.31
C TRP A 112 -2.43 -6.81 -18.39
N TYR A 113 -1.42 -7.65 -18.43
CA TYR A 113 -1.52 -9.10 -18.20
C TYR A 113 -0.22 -9.60 -17.56
N ASP A 114 -0.32 -10.33 -16.45
CA ASP A 114 0.80 -10.98 -15.77
C ASP A 114 0.58 -12.49 -15.69
N LYS A 115 1.38 -13.21 -16.46
CA LYS A 115 1.32 -14.67 -16.51
C LYS A 115 1.78 -15.34 -15.20
N ALA A 116 2.58 -14.68 -14.37
CA ALA A 116 3.03 -15.26 -13.11
C ALA A 116 1.87 -15.50 -12.15
N TYR A 117 0.75 -14.78 -12.32
CA TYR A 117 -0.40 -14.85 -11.45
C TYR A 117 -1.50 -15.84 -11.93
N ASP A 118 -1.38 -16.39 -13.13
CA ASP A 118 -2.35 -17.36 -13.68
C ASP A 118 -2.49 -18.60 -12.78
N ASN A 119 -3.70 -18.84 -12.28
CA ASN A 119 -4.02 -19.95 -11.37
C ASN A 119 -3.10 -20.03 -10.13
N THR A 120 -2.66 -18.88 -9.61
CA THR A 120 -1.86 -18.81 -8.38
C THR A 120 -2.66 -19.33 -7.20
N GLY A 121 -2.04 -20.25 -6.45
CA GLY A 121 -2.58 -20.80 -5.22
C GLY A 121 -1.82 -22.02 -4.72
N SER A 122 -1.87 -22.29 -3.41
CA SER A 122 -1.12 -23.36 -2.77
C SER A 122 -1.97 -24.23 -1.87
N ASN A 123 -2.28 -25.44 -2.32
CA ASN A 123 -2.95 -26.47 -1.50
C ASN A 123 -2.10 -26.99 -0.32
N SER A 124 -0.86 -26.52 -0.19
CA SER A 124 0.04 -26.92 0.90
C SER A 124 0.00 -26.01 2.10
N ASN A 125 -0.75 -24.90 2.04
CA ASN A 125 -0.98 -24.03 3.16
C ASN A 125 -1.98 -24.67 4.14
N PRO A 126 -1.61 -24.94 5.40
CA PRO A 126 -2.54 -25.43 6.42
C PRO A 126 -3.41 -24.32 7.04
N PHE A 127 -3.21 -23.06 6.63
CA PHE A 127 -3.86 -21.86 7.16
C PHE A 127 -4.49 -21.02 6.03
N VAL A 128 -5.15 -21.66 5.06
CA VAL A 128 -5.77 -20.91 3.94
C VAL A 128 -6.93 -20.07 4.45
N ASN A 129 -6.88 -18.76 4.18
CA ASN A 129 -7.95 -17.82 4.47
C ASN A 129 -9.09 -18.01 3.45
N GLY A 130 -9.99 -18.94 3.76
CA GLY A 130 -11.07 -19.39 2.89
C GLY A 130 -12.18 -18.43 2.47
N ASN A 131 -13.04 -18.92 1.57
CA ASN A 131 -14.18 -18.29 0.90
C ASN A 131 -15.52 -19.00 1.19
N ASP A 132 -15.68 -19.63 2.36
CA ASP A 132 -16.96 -20.26 2.66
C ASP A 132 -17.98 -19.21 3.11
N ASP A 133 -19.26 -19.48 2.86
CA ASP A 133 -20.33 -18.53 3.14
C ASP A 133 -20.59 -18.29 4.64
N PHE A 134 -19.88 -18.99 5.53
CA PHE A 134 -20.10 -19.01 6.96
C PHE A 134 -18.79 -19.08 7.75
N SER A 135 -18.80 -18.47 8.94
CA SER A 135 -17.71 -18.56 9.92
C SER A 135 -17.75 -19.91 10.66
N SER A 136 -16.61 -20.53 10.97
CA SER A 136 -16.55 -21.86 11.59
C SER A 136 -15.27 -22.11 12.42
N ILE A 137 -15.23 -23.18 13.22
CA ILE A 137 -14.05 -23.58 13.98
C ILE A 137 -13.39 -24.80 13.32
N VAL A 138 -12.13 -24.64 12.90
CA VAL A 138 -11.28 -25.72 12.37
C VAL A 138 -11.06 -26.79 13.45
N GLY A 139 -11.37 -28.05 13.13
CA GLY A 139 -11.09 -29.21 13.99
C GLY A 139 -12.21 -29.63 14.96
N GLN A 140 -13.39 -29.02 14.90
CA GLN A 140 -14.60 -29.50 15.60
C GLN A 140 -15.44 -30.42 14.67
N PRO A 141 -16.14 -31.44 15.20
CA PRO A 141 -17.06 -32.25 14.41
C PRO A 141 -18.29 -31.41 14.00
N SER A 142 -18.22 -30.81 12.81
CA SER A 142 -19.32 -30.13 12.11
C SER A 142 -19.64 -30.87 10.81
N THR A 143 -20.90 -30.85 10.39
CA THR A 143 -21.47 -31.62 9.27
C THR A 143 -21.18 -31.05 7.86
N SER A 144 -20.26 -30.10 7.70
CA SER A 144 -19.98 -29.48 6.39
C SER A 144 -18.53 -29.04 6.23
N ASN A 145 -17.71 -29.94 5.66
CA ASN A 145 -16.46 -29.78 4.89
C ASN A 145 -15.33 -28.85 5.45
N PRO A 146 -14.08 -28.92 4.96
CA PRO A 146 -12.95 -28.29 5.63
C PRO A 146 -13.07 -26.76 5.59
N ALA A 147 -12.86 -26.15 6.75
CA ALA A 147 -12.91 -24.71 7.06
C ALA A 147 -11.85 -23.84 6.34
N PHE A 148 -11.28 -24.35 5.26
CA PHE A 148 -10.22 -23.76 4.45
C PHE A 148 -10.75 -23.63 3.03
N GLY A 149 -10.89 -22.41 2.55
CA GLY A 149 -11.52 -22.14 1.26
C GLY A 149 -10.54 -22.22 0.11
N SER A 150 -10.82 -21.47 -0.96
CA SER A 150 -9.99 -21.51 -2.16
C SER A 150 -8.55 -21.12 -1.81
N PRO A 151 -7.55 -21.96 -2.11
CA PRO A 151 -6.16 -21.57 -1.98
C PRO A 151 -5.72 -20.63 -3.10
N HIS A 152 -6.62 -20.28 -4.02
CA HIS A 152 -6.35 -19.43 -5.17
C HIS A 152 -6.78 -18.00 -4.89
N LEU A 153 -6.12 -17.06 -5.57
CA LEU A 153 -6.43 -15.65 -5.52
C LEU A 153 -7.91 -15.37 -5.80
N SER A 154 -8.45 -14.37 -5.11
CA SER A 154 -9.81 -13.88 -5.33
C SER A 154 -9.99 -13.32 -6.74
N ASN A 155 -11.24 -13.16 -7.19
CA ASN A 155 -11.53 -12.54 -8.48
C ASN A 155 -10.99 -11.10 -8.56
N TYR A 156 -11.01 -10.37 -7.45
CA TYR A 156 -10.44 -9.03 -7.37
C TYR A 156 -8.92 -9.07 -7.61
N ALA A 157 -8.20 -9.91 -6.86
CA ALA A 157 -6.75 -10.02 -7.01
C ALA A 157 -6.38 -10.57 -8.42
N GLN A 158 -7.14 -11.51 -8.97
CA GLN A 158 -6.94 -11.99 -10.34
C GLN A 158 -7.09 -10.87 -11.39
N ARG A 159 -8.05 -9.95 -11.22
CA ARG A 159 -8.23 -8.80 -12.12
C ARG A 159 -6.99 -7.89 -12.15
N TYR A 160 -6.47 -7.50 -10.98
CA TYR A 160 -5.39 -6.52 -10.88
C TYR A 160 -3.98 -7.11 -11.05
N TYR A 161 -3.79 -8.38 -10.68
CA TYR A 161 -2.50 -9.05 -10.80
C TYR A 161 -2.41 -9.88 -12.08
N SER A 162 -3.35 -10.79 -12.35
CA SER A 162 -3.30 -11.70 -13.51
C SER A 162 -3.68 -11.02 -14.82
N GLY A 163 -4.85 -10.39 -14.92
CA GLY A 163 -5.40 -9.91 -16.18
C GLY A 163 -5.74 -11.03 -17.19
N PRO A 164 -5.99 -10.71 -18.48
CA PRO A 164 -5.92 -9.37 -19.06
C PRO A 164 -6.97 -8.44 -18.45
N SER A 165 -6.54 -7.25 -18.02
CA SER A 165 -7.42 -6.22 -17.47
C SER A 165 -6.93 -4.82 -17.83
N GLY A 166 -7.69 -3.81 -17.41
CA GLY A 166 -7.32 -2.42 -17.57
C GLY A 166 -8.27 -1.48 -16.83
N GLU A 167 -7.87 -0.22 -16.76
CA GLU A 167 -8.61 0.86 -16.11
C GLU A 167 -8.33 2.20 -16.76
N ILE A 168 -9.28 3.13 -16.62
CA ILE A 168 -9.09 4.54 -16.96
C ILE A 168 -8.38 5.20 -15.79
N LEU A 169 -7.30 5.92 -16.10
CA LEU A 169 -6.57 6.72 -15.12
C LEU A 169 -7.11 8.15 -15.15
N ASP A 170 -6.87 8.91 -16.21
CA ASP A 170 -7.42 10.25 -16.37
C ASP A 170 -8.60 10.25 -17.33
N ALA A 171 -9.64 11.01 -17.01
CA ALA A 171 -10.75 11.35 -17.89
C ALA A 171 -11.35 12.69 -17.46
N PHE A 172 -10.80 13.79 -17.98
CA PHE A 172 -11.20 15.13 -17.57
C PHE A 172 -11.22 16.11 -18.74
N VAL A 173 -12.00 17.17 -18.57
CA VAL A 173 -11.98 18.36 -19.41
C VAL A 173 -11.31 19.50 -18.65
N PHE A 174 -10.74 20.44 -19.39
CA PHE A 174 -10.11 21.62 -18.81
C PHE A 174 -10.43 22.88 -19.61
N TYR A 175 -10.37 24.02 -18.92
CA TYR A 175 -10.49 25.35 -19.50
C TYR A 175 -9.53 26.30 -18.78
N SER A 176 -8.86 27.17 -19.53
CA SER A 176 -7.97 28.21 -19.02
C SER A 176 -8.21 29.52 -19.77
N THR A 177 -8.18 30.64 -19.06
CA THR A 177 -8.42 31.96 -19.63
C THR A 177 -7.62 33.03 -18.89
N GLU A 178 -7.06 33.97 -19.64
CA GLU A 178 -6.39 35.14 -19.10
C GLU A 178 -7.42 36.10 -18.50
N VAL A 179 -7.11 36.65 -17.33
CA VAL A 179 -7.94 37.64 -16.63
C VAL A 179 -7.09 38.89 -16.42
N GLY A 180 -7.16 39.82 -17.38
CA GLY A 180 -6.23 40.96 -17.43
C GLY A 180 -4.87 40.54 -18.02
N GLU A 181 -3.81 41.27 -17.66
CA GLU A 181 -2.48 41.08 -18.28
C GLU A 181 -1.60 40.05 -17.55
N GLU A 182 -1.81 39.84 -16.25
CA GLU A 182 -0.92 39.03 -15.41
C GLU A 182 -1.61 37.85 -14.72
N SER A 183 -2.93 37.70 -14.90
CA SER A 183 -3.70 36.67 -14.20
C SER A 183 -4.16 35.56 -15.15
N LEU A 184 -4.15 34.32 -14.67
CA LEU A 184 -4.63 33.16 -15.41
C LEU A 184 -5.56 32.35 -14.51
N PHE A 185 -6.80 32.16 -14.97
CA PHE A 185 -7.76 31.26 -14.34
C PHE A 185 -7.79 29.94 -15.09
N SER A 186 -7.69 28.83 -14.38
CA SER A 186 -7.80 27.47 -14.91
C SER A 186 -8.75 26.63 -14.07
N VAL A 187 -9.52 25.78 -14.74
CA VAL A 187 -10.41 24.80 -14.12
C VAL A 187 -10.29 23.45 -14.83
N LYS A 188 -10.35 22.37 -14.05
CA LYS A 188 -10.44 20.99 -14.52
C LYS A 188 -11.61 20.30 -13.84
N ALA A 189 -12.34 19.48 -14.60
CA ALA A 189 -13.46 18.70 -14.09
C ALA A 189 -13.45 17.29 -14.69
N GLY A 190 -13.62 16.29 -13.84
CA GLY A 190 -13.58 14.87 -14.19
C GLY A 190 -12.59 14.10 -13.33
N GLN A 191 -12.22 12.91 -13.78
CA GLN A 191 -11.29 12.03 -13.07
C GLN A 191 -9.84 12.46 -13.37
N HIS A 192 -9.14 12.99 -12.35
CA HIS A 192 -7.76 13.45 -12.48
C HIS A 192 -7.07 13.60 -11.13
N ASN A 193 -5.74 13.63 -11.13
CA ASN A 193 -4.94 13.85 -9.92
C ASN A 193 -4.44 15.30 -9.79
N VAL A 194 -4.45 15.81 -8.56
CA VAL A 194 -3.80 17.07 -8.15
C VAL A 194 -3.09 16.83 -6.82
N TYR A 195 -1.82 17.25 -6.72
CA TYR A 195 -1.01 17.10 -5.52
C TYR A 195 -0.45 18.43 -5.04
N TRP A 196 -0.52 18.63 -3.74
CA TRP A 196 -0.04 19.80 -3.02
C TRP A 196 1.04 19.42 -2.02
N GLY A 197 1.97 20.35 -1.78
CA GLY A 197 3.18 20.09 -1.00
C GLY A 197 4.39 19.81 -1.89
N GLU A 198 5.51 19.56 -1.25
CA GLU A 198 6.83 19.40 -1.84
C GLU A 198 7.50 18.07 -1.42
N THR A 199 6.82 17.24 -0.63
CA THR A 199 7.27 15.88 -0.29
C THR A 199 7.32 14.97 -1.52
N ILE A 200 8.38 14.15 -1.64
CA ILE A 200 8.62 13.31 -2.82
C ILE A 200 8.62 11.81 -2.47
N LEU A 201 9.22 11.40 -1.36
CA LEU A 201 9.51 9.98 -1.08
C LEU A 201 8.58 9.37 -0.03
N ASN A 202 7.98 10.16 0.86
CA ASN A 202 7.15 9.69 1.96
C ASN A 202 5.75 10.34 1.95
N PRO A 203 4.82 9.86 1.09
CA PRO A 203 3.50 10.47 0.94
C PRO A 203 2.61 10.36 2.19
N VAL A 204 2.93 9.48 3.15
CA VAL A 204 2.19 9.36 4.42
C VAL A 204 2.33 10.64 5.25
N HIS A 205 3.50 11.28 5.21
CA HIS A 205 3.78 12.51 5.95
C HIS A 205 3.57 13.80 5.14
N ALA A 206 3.24 13.67 3.85
CA ALA A 206 3.05 14.79 2.93
C ALA A 206 1.80 15.62 3.22
N ILE A 207 1.79 16.86 2.73
CA ILE A 207 0.58 17.71 2.68
C ILE A 207 -0.49 17.10 1.76
N SER A 208 -0.09 16.28 0.79
CA SER A 208 -0.98 15.64 -0.18
C SER A 208 -1.74 14.42 0.34
N TYR A 209 -1.57 14.03 1.62
CA TYR A 209 -2.25 12.87 2.21
C TYR A 209 -3.76 12.90 1.96
N GLY A 210 -4.33 11.84 1.40
CA GLY A 210 -5.76 11.77 1.05
C GLY A 210 -6.19 12.50 -0.23
N GLN A 211 -5.30 13.21 -0.96
CA GLN A 211 -5.70 13.81 -2.27
C GLN A 211 -5.94 12.77 -3.37
N SER A 212 -5.50 11.53 -3.15
CA SER A 212 -5.70 10.38 -4.04
C SER A 212 -5.41 9.11 -3.24
N GLY A 213 -6.08 8.01 -3.59
CA GLY A 213 -5.65 6.68 -3.16
C GLY A 213 -4.30 6.34 -3.79
N LEU A 214 -3.40 5.71 -3.04
CA LEU A 214 -2.11 5.27 -3.58
C LEU A 214 -2.20 3.81 -4.02
N ASP A 215 -1.69 3.49 -5.21
CA ASP A 215 -1.52 2.11 -5.65
C ASP A 215 -0.19 1.54 -5.14
N LEU A 216 -0.18 1.23 -3.84
CA LEU A 216 0.97 0.67 -3.13
C LEU A 216 1.27 -0.76 -3.59
N ALA A 217 0.25 -1.50 -4.03
CA ALA A 217 0.40 -2.78 -4.71
C ALA A 217 1.31 -2.69 -5.95
N LYS A 218 1.00 -1.75 -6.85
CA LYS A 218 1.76 -1.54 -8.09
C LYS A 218 3.13 -0.96 -7.82
N LEU A 219 3.26 -0.05 -6.83
CA LEU A 219 4.55 0.49 -6.38
C LEU A 219 5.51 -0.63 -5.95
N ALA A 220 5.02 -1.63 -5.20
CA ALA A 220 5.83 -2.76 -4.76
C ALA A 220 6.13 -3.75 -5.89
N ALA A 221 5.15 -4.05 -6.74
CA ALA A 221 5.22 -5.18 -7.68
C ALA A 221 5.83 -4.85 -9.05
N SER A 222 5.85 -3.58 -9.46
CA SER A 222 6.15 -3.19 -10.85
C SER A 222 7.18 -2.07 -10.93
N PRO A 223 8.49 -2.39 -10.86
CA PRO A 223 9.56 -1.42 -11.12
C PRO A 223 9.39 -0.74 -12.48
N GLY A 224 9.81 0.53 -12.57
CA GLY A 224 9.73 1.34 -13.79
C GLY A 224 8.31 1.82 -14.16
N THR A 225 7.33 1.65 -13.27
CA THR A 225 5.98 2.24 -13.38
C THR A 225 6.05 3.75 -13.36
N GLU A 226 5.25 4.41 -14.20
CA GLU A 226 5.17 5.86 -14.21
C GLU A 226 4.50 6.36 -12.93
N ALA A 227 4.94 7.50 -12.40
CA ALA A 227 4.36 8.06 -11.18
C ALA A 227 2.82 8.21 -11.28
N LYS A 228 2.30 8.67 -12.42
CA LYS A 228 0.85 8.79 -12.69
C LYS A 228 0.06 7.49 -12.56
N GLU A 229 0.70 6.34 -12.76
CA GLU A 229 0.06 5.03 -12.63
C GLU A 229 -0.03 4.56 -11.17
N LEU A 230 0.66 5.22 -10.24
CA LEU A 230 0.68 4.88 -8.80
C LEU A 230 -0.39 5.63 -8.01
N PHE A 231 -1.12 6.51 -8.69
CA PHE A 231 -2.08 7.41 -8.09
C PHE A 231 -3.46 7.07 -8.61
N VAL A 232 -4.34 6.59 -7.73
CA VAL A 232 -5.73 6.23 -8.04
C VAL A 232 -6.51 7.52 -8.27
N PRO A 233 -6.88 7.83 -9.53
CA PRO A 233 -7.43 9.14 -9.85
C PRO A 233 -8.88 9.25 -9.39
N ARG A 234 -9.23 10.38 -8.76
CA ARG A 234 -10.56 10.62 -8.19
C ARG A 234 -11.36 11.56 -9.09
N GLU A 235 -12.68 11.36 -9.10
CA GLU A 235 -13.61 12.30 -9.72
C GLU A 235 -13.65 13.60 -8.90
N GLN A 236 -13.30 14.72 -9.53
CA GLN A 236 -13.15 15.99 -8.81
C GLN A 236 -13.33 17.21 -9.72
N ILE A 237 -13.46 18.37 -9.09
CA ILE A 237 -13.23 19.68 -9.71
C ILE A 237 -12.04 20.35 -9.03
N SER A 238 -11.12 20.88 -9.82
CA SER A 238 -9.99 21.67 -9.32
C SER A 238 -9.89 22.99 -10.07
N THR A 239 -9.56 24.06 -9.33
CA THR A 239 -9.37 25.39 -9.88
C THR A 239 -8.03 25.96 -9.43
N SER A 240 -7.41 26.76 -10.29
CA SER A 240 -6.25 27.56 -9.94
C SER A 240 -6.38 28.95 -10.55
N PHE A 241 -6.08 29.97 -9.77
CA PHE A 241 -6.04 31.35 -10.19
C PHE A 241 -4.66 31.92 -9.88
N THR A 242 -3.83 32.05 -10.91
CA THR A 242 -2.60 32.85 -10.84
C THR A 242 -3.06 34.30 -10.79
N VAL A 243 -2.90 34.94 -9.63
CA VAL A 243 -3.35 36.32 -9.39
C VAL A 243 -2.39 37.31 -10.03
N ASN A 244 -1.10 37.01 -9.94
CA ASN A 244 0.02 37.74 -10.51
C ASN A 244 1.24 36.78 -10.58
N PRO A 245 2.42 37.22 -11.06
CA PRO A 245 3.58 36.33 -11.20
C PRO A 245 4.08 35.68 -9.89
N GLU A 246 3.73 36.23 -8.73
CA GLU A 246 4.18 35.69 -7.43
C GLU A 246 3.12 34.85 -6.73
N LEU A 247 1.83 35.14 -6.89
CA LEU A 247 0.75 34.58 -6.09
C LEU A 247 -0.22 33.75 -6.91
N THR A 248 -0.42 32.50 -6.50
CA THR A 248 -1.44 31.59 -7.02
C THR A 248 -2.36 31.12 -5.90
N LEU A 249 -3.66 31.12 -6.16
CA LEU A 249 -4.68 30.52 -5.30
C LEU A 249 -5.27 29.29 -5.98
N ALA A 250 -5.65 28.27 -5.23
CA ALA A 250 -6.33 27.10 -5.79
C ALA A 250 -7.38 26.54 -4.82
N ALA A 251 -8.35 25.84 -5.39
CA ALA A 251 -9.36 25.09 -4.66
C ALA A 251 -9.61 23.74 -5.31
N GLN A 252 -9.99 22.75 -4.51
CA GLN A 252 -10.31 21.40 -4.96
C GLN A 252 -11.51 20.88 -4.18
N TYR A 253 -12.39 20.16 -4.87
CA TYR A 253 -13.51 19.44 -4.26
C TYR A 253 -13.66 18.08 -4.94
N PHE A 254 -13.81 17.03 -4.16
CA PHE A 254 -13.91 15.65 -4.64
C PHE A 254 -15.36 15.18 -4.64
N PHE A 255 -15.72 14.36 -5.64
CA PHE A 255 -17.06 13.78 -5.81
C PHE A 255 -17.10 12.28 -5.52
N ARG A 256 -15.95 11.70 -5.19
CA ARG A 256 -15.78 10.27 -4.95
C ARG A 256 -14.63 10.05 -4.00
N TRP A 257 -14.78 9.13 -3.07
CA TRP A 257 -13.69 8.61 -2.24
C TRP A 257 -13.18 7.27 -2.78
N ASP A 258 -11.87 7.03 -2.65
CA ASP A 258 -11.27 5.75 -3.00
C ASP A 258 -10.12 5.45 -2.01
N ALA A 259 -10.11 4.24 -1.44
CA ALA A 259 -9.04 3.76 -0.57
C ALA A 259 -7.70 3.59 -1.31
N ALA A 260 -6.61 3.50 -0.55
CA ALA A 260 -5.34 3.06 -1.08
C ALA A 260 -5.41 1.58 -1.49
N ARG A 261 -4.83 1.23 -2.65
CA ARG A 261 -4.73 -0.17 -3.10
C ARG A 261 -3.50 -0.80 -2.47
N LEU A 262 -3.74 -1.69 -1.52
CA LEU A 262 -2.71 -2.42 -0.81
C LEU A 262 -2.37 -3.73 -1.53
N PRO A 263 -1.15 -4.28 -1.35
CA PRO A 263 -0.84 -5.61 -1.86
C PRO A 263 -1.87 -6.65 -1.40
N GLU A 264 -2.50 -7.34 -2.36
CA GLU A 264 -3.65 -8.19 -2.10
C GLU A 264 -3.25 -9.51 -1.42
N ALA A 265 -4.16 -10.06 -0.62
CA ALA A 265 -4.00 -11.37 0.01
C ALA A 265 -3.55 -12.45 -0.99
N GLY A 266 -2.55 -13.24 -0.61
CA GLY A 266 -1.98 -14.30 -1.45
C GLY A 266 -1.02 -13.85 -2.57
N THR A 267 -0.84 -12.54 -2.79
CA THR A 267 0.13 -12.03 -3.79
C THR A 267 1.57 -11.98 -3.24
N TYR A 268 2.57 -11.85 -4.11
CA TYR A 268 3.97 -11.89 -3.69
C TYR A 268 4.36 -10.79 -2.70
N TYR A 269 3.72 -9.62 -2.75
CA TYR A 269 3.94 -8.52 -1.79
C TYR A 269 2.81 -8.39 -0.76
N GLY A 270 1.79 -9.24 -0.83
CA GLY A 270 0.72 -9.34 0.17
C GLY A 270 1.29 -9.75 1.53
N SER A 271 1.41 -8.78 2.44
CA SER A 271 1.98 -8.99 3.78
C SER A 271 0.97 -9.48 4.81
N SER A 272 -0.31 -9.41 4.47
CA SER A 272 -1.44 -9.82 5.29
C SER A 272 -2.48 -10.48 4.39
N ASP A 273 -3.04 -11.59 4.85
CA ASP A 273 -4.12 -12.31 4.19
C ASP A 273 -5.51 -11.73 4.59
N LEU A 274 -5.51 -10.66 5.40
CA LEU A 274 -6.70 -9.97 5.91
C LEU A 274 -7.01 -8.67 5.16
N VAL A 275 -5.99 -8.05 4.58
CA VAL A 275 -6.03 -6.69 4.04
C VAL A 275 -6.13 -6.73 2.52
N GLY A 276 -6.77 -5.72 1.94
CA GLY A 276 -7.08 -5.65 0.50
C GLY A 276 -8.48 -6.17 0.18
N GLU A 277 -9.02 -5.79 -0.96
CA GLU A 277 -10.39 -6.11 -1.39
C GLU A 277 -10.60 -7.60 -1.65
N GLY A 278 -9.52 -8.30 -1.94
CA GLY A 278 -9.49 -9.71 -2.25
C GLY A 278 -9.44 -10.63 -1.03
N ALA A 279 -9.22 -10.11 0.19
CA ALA A 279 -9.20 -10.91 1.41
C ALA A 279 -10.61 -11.36 1.80
N GLN A 280 -10.78 -12.62 2.21
CA GLN A 280 -12.13 -13.22 2.35
C GLN A 280 -12.45 -13.71 3.75
N SER A 281 -11.43 -14.08 4.53
CA SER A 281 -11.61 -14.52 5.91
C SER A 281 -10.44 -14.16 6.80
N PHE A 282 -10.70 -14.17 8.11
CA PHE A 282 -9.73 -13.99 9.18
C PHE A 282 -9.70 -15.24 10.06
N LEU A 283 -8.54 -15.85 10.22
CA LEU A 283 -8.30 -16.96 11.13
C LEU A 283 -7.97 -16.43 12.54
N LEU A 284 -8.94 -16.53 13.45
CA LEU A 284 -8.80 -16.19 14.86
C LEU A 284 -8.48 -17.42 15.72
N GLY A 285 -7.38 -17.40 16.45
CA GLY A 285 -7.09 -18.43 17.43
C GLY A 285 -5.67 -18.34 17.96
N HIS A 286 -5.32 -19.23 18.88
CA HIS A 286 -4.01 -19.25 19.50
C HIS A 286 -3.64 -20.65 20.01
N THR A 287 -2.35 -20.81 20.34
CA THR A 287 -1.80 -22.07 20.85
C THR A 287 -1.51 -22.06 22.36
N GLY A 288 -1.87 -20.98 23.05
CA GLY A 288 -1.66 -20.78 24.49
C GLY A 288 -2.56 -21.56 25.45
N GLY A 289 -3.39 -22.48 24.97
CA GLY A 289 -4.36 -23.22 25.77
C GLY A 289 -5.79 -23.16 25.21
N PRO A 290 -6.78 -23.73 25.90
CA PRO A 290 -8.18 -23.67 25.48
C PRO A 290 -8.71 -22.23 25.56
N GLY A 291 -9.39 -21.78 24.52
CA GLY A 291 -10.02 -20.45 24.44
C GLY A 291 -11.54 -20.56 24.18
N LEU A 292 -12.20 -19.42 24.03
CA LEU A 292 -13.63 -19.38 23.70
C LEU A 292 -13.91 -20.00 22.31
N ALA A 293 -12.94 -19.87 21.40
CA ALA A 293 -12.96 -20.43 20.06
C ALA A 293 -12.82 -21.97 19.99
N GLY A 294 -12.28 -22.64 21.01
CA GLY A 294 -11.99 -24.09 20.88
C GLY A 294 -10.91 -24.62 21.81
N PRO A 295 -10.56 -25.93 21.69
CA PRO A 295 -9.34 -26.47 22.29
C PRO A 295 -8.09 -25.74 21.78
N ASN A 296 -6.95 -26.00 22.42
CA ASN A 296 -5.67 -25.40 22.06
C ASN A 296 -5.35 -25.66 20.56
N GLY A 297 -5.00 -24.60 19.82
CA GLY A 297 -4.62 -24.66 18.41
C GLY A 297 -5.79 -24.67 17.44
N SER A 298 -7.04 -24.61 17.93
CA SER A 298 -8.19 -24.36 17.06
C SER A 298 -8.14 -22.94 16.51
N LEU A 299 -8.40 -22.84 15.20
CA LEU A 299 -8.62 -21.59 14.50
C LEU A 299 -10.10 -21.47 14.19
N THR A 300 -10.63 -20.27 14.38
CA THR A 300 -11.94 -19.85 13.95
C THR A 300 -11.79 -19.04 12.68
N THR A 301 -12.43 -19.44 11.61
CA THR A 301 -12.56 -18.64 10.39
C THR A 301 -13.69 -17.64 10.58
N VAL A 302 -13.42 -16.35 10.44
CA VAL A 302 -14.39 -15.25 10.43
C VAL A 302 -14.47 -14.69 9.02
N ARG A 303 -15.67 -14.63 8.43
CA ARG A 303 -15.87 -14.11 7.07
C ARG A 303 -15.71 -12.58 7.03
N ARG A 304 -15.25 -12.06 5.88
CA ARG A 304 -15.29 -10.64 5.58
C ARG A 304 -16.74 -10.14 5.42
N GLY A 305 -17.07 -9.03 6.07
CA GLY A 305 -18.30 -8.26 5.89
C GLY A 305 -18.08 -7.06 4.98
N ASP A 306 -19.09 -6.20 4.88
CA ASP A 306 -18.96 -4.94 4.15
C ASP A 306 -18.10 -3.96 4.96
N ASP A 307 -17.25 -3.20 4.28
CA ASP A 307 -16.41 -2.18 4.89
C ASP A 307 -17.22 -0.91 5.21
N PHE A 308 -16.76 -0.15 6.21
CA PHE A 308 -17.32 1.14 6.59
C PHE A 308 -16.54 2.23 5.87
N GLU A 309 -17.07 2.64 4.71
CA GLU A 309 -16.48 3.65 3.84
C GLU A 309 -17.01 5.05 4.18
N PRO A 310 -16.22 6.11 3.98
CA PRO A 310 -16.68 7.49 4.07
C PRO A 310 -17.69 7.80 2.97
N ASP A 311 -18.46 8.87 3.15
CA ASP A 311 -19.29 9.41 2.08
C ASP A 311 -18.43 9.89 0.89
N ASP A 312 -18.98 9.83 -0.33
CA ASP A 312 -18.35 10.37 -1.56
C ASP A 312 -18.25 11.91 -1.60
N GLN A 313 -18.62 12.58 -0.51
CA GLN A 313 -18.67 14.03 -0.34
C GLN A 313 -18.02 14.42 0.99
N GLY A 314 -17.45 15.62 1.07
CA GLY A 314 -16.80 16.12 2.31
C GLY A 314 -15.32 16.41 2.14
N ASP A 315 -14.65 15.74 1.19
CA ASP A 315 -13.25 16.00 0.86
C ASP A 315 -13.09 17.28 0.02
N TRP A 316 -12.30 18.24 0.51
CA TRP A 316 -11.98 19.49 -0.20
C TRP A 316 -10.67 20.12 0.28
N GLY A 317 -10.20 21.13 -0.46
CA GLY A 317 -9.01 21.88 -0.07
C GLY A 317 -8.91 23.27 -0.66
N LEU A 318 -8.12 24.10 0.00
CA LEU A 318 -7.67 25.41 -0.44
C LEU A 318 -6.14 25.50 -0.37
N MET A 319 -5.56 26.21 -1.32
CA MET A 319 -4.12 26.43 -1.42
C MET A 319 -3.81 27.88 -1.80
N ALA A 320 -2.73 28.40 -1.24
CA ALA A 320 -2.04 29.59 -1.72
C ALA A 320 -0.55 29.29 -1.90
N LYS A 321 -0.01 29.54 -3.10
CA LYS A 321 1.44 29.52 -3.37
C LYS A 321 1.93 30.94 -3.61
N TRP A 322 2.98 31.34 -2.90
CA TRP A 322 3.55 32.68 -2.97
C TRP A 322 5.07 32.61 -3.18
N SER A 323 5.56 33.20 -4.27
CA SER A 323 6.97 33.20 -4.67
C SER A 323 7.53 34.62 -4.75
N PRO A 324 7.73 35.30 -3.60
CA PRO A 324 8.17 36.68 -3.62
C PRO A 324 9.65 36.80 -4.03
N GLU A 325 9.99 37.88 -4.75
CA GLU A 325 11.36 38.12 -5.24
C GLU A 325 12.42 38.04 -4.13
N TRP A 326 12.12 38.57 -2.93
CA TRP A 326 13.07 38.56 -1.81
C TRP A 326 13.39 37.17 -1.26
N LEU A 327 12.48 36.21 -1.45
CA LEU A 327 12.67 34.84 -0.98
C LEU A 327 13.51 34.05 -1.98
N ASP A 328 13.42 34.35 -3.28
CA ASP A 328 14.02 33.54 -4.35
C ASP A 328 13.67 32.06 -4.16
N GLY A 329 12.37 31.79 -4.03
CA GLY A 329 11.77 30.51 -3.67
C GLY A 329 10.26 30.63 -3.51
N THR A 330 9.58 29.53 -3.20
CA THR A 330 8.12 29.46 -3.12
C THR A 330 7.69 28.98 -1.73
N LEU A 331 6.75 29.69 -1.12
CA LEU A 331 5.99 29.26 0.04
C LEU A 331 4.62 28.72 -0.38
N GLY A 332 4.17 27.63 0.24
CA GLY A 332 2.82 27.12 0.11
C GLY A 332 2.06 27.19 1.44
N PHE A 333 0.76 27.47 1.38
CA PHE A 333 -0.16 27.44 2.51
C PHE A 333 -1.38 26.63 2.13
N TYR A 334 -1.82 25.75 3.03
CA TYR A 334 -2.83 24.75 2.71
C TYR A 334 -3.81 24.58 3.86
N TYR A 335 -5.09 24.45 3.51
CA TYR A 335 -6.11 23.94 4.41
C TYR A 335 -6.95 22.92 3.66
N ARG A 336 -7.15 21.74 4.25
CA ARG A 336 -7.89 20.63 3.64
C ARG A 336 -8.72 19.92 4.69
N ASN A 337 -9.85 19.37 4.27
CA ASN A 337 -10.57 18.33 4.99
C ASN A 337 -10.57 17.09 4.08
N THR A 338 -10.23 15.93 4.63
CA THR A 338 -10.08 14.71 3.85
C THR A 338 -10.49 13.50 4.67
N SER A 339 -10.89 12.45 3.97
CA SER A 339 -11.10 11.15 4.56
C SER A 339 -9.83 10.29 4.51
N GLU A 340 -9.73 9.34 5.42
CA GLU A 340 -8.68 8.35 5.54
C GLU A 340 -8.69 7.41 4.32
N ILE A 341 -7.51 7.04 3.84
CA ILE A 341 -7.31 6.13 2.71
C ILE A 341 -6.72 4.78 3.15
N LEU A 342 -6.34 4.63 4.42
CA LEU A 342 -5.81 3.41 5.02
C LEU A 342 -6.80 2.78 6.02
N PRO A 343 -7.03 1.46 5.96
CA PRO A 343 -8.07 0.82 6.75
C PRO A 343 -7.71 0.62 8.24
N GLN A 344 -8.73 0.66 9.09
CA GLN A 344 -8.69 0.17 10.49
C GLN A 344 -9.50 -1.13 10.62
N ALA A 345 -8.93 -2.17 11.23
CA ALA A 345 -9.58 -3.47 11.34
C ALA A 345 -10.70 -3.49 12.39
N VAL A 346 -11.86 -4.04 12.01
CA VAL A 346 -13.04 -4.18 12.85
C VAL A 346 -13.48 -5.64 12.88
N LEU A 347 -13.70 -6.19 14.06
CA LEU A 347 -14.31 -7.49 14.28
C LEU A 347 -15.72 -7.29 14.86
N ASP A 348 -16.75 -7.63 14.07
CA ASP A 348 -18.14 -7.60 14.52
C ASP A 348 -18.50 -8.90 15.25
N GLY A 349 -18.45 -8.83 16.57
CA GLY A 349 -18.85 -9.89 17.50
C GLY A 349 -20.23 -9.67 18.12
N ARG A 350 -21.10 -8.82 17.56
CA ARG A 350 -22.44 -8.53 18.13
C ARG A 350 -23.34 -9.76 18.15
N GLY A 351 -23.11 -10.69 17.24
CA GLY A 351 -23.82 -11.96 17.16
C GLY A 351 -23.44 -12.98 18.25
N LEU A 352 -22.36 -12.75 19.01
CA LEU A 352 -21.90 -13.68 20.05
C LEU A 352 -22.91 -13.79 21.20
N THR A 353 -23.37 -15.01 21.49
CA THR A 353 -24.40 -15.25 22.52
C THR A 353 -24.32 -16.64 23.12
N THR A 354 -24.65 -16.76 24.40
CA THR A 354 -24.88 -18.06 25.07
C THR A 354 -26.34 -18.51 25.02
N ASN A 355 -27.25 -17.68 24.50
CA ASN A 355 -28.70 -17.89 24.57
C ASN A 355 -29.21 -18.17 26.00
N GLY A 356 -28.56 -17.58 27.01
CA GLY A 356 -28.88 -17.79 28.43
C GLY A 356 -28.41 -19.14 28.99
N LEU A 357 -27.71 -19.96 28.20
CA LEU A 357 -27.17 -21.24 28.64
C LEU A 357 -25.88 -21.05 29.46
N VAL A 358 -25.62 -22.00 30.36
CA VAL A 358 -24.50 -21.96 31.30
C VAL A 358 -23.57 -23.16 31.12
N GLY A 359 -22.35 -23.05 31.67
CA GLY A 359 -21.36 -24.13 31.65
C GLY A 359 -21.05 -24.63 30.24
N GLY A 360 -20.85 -25.94 30.08
CA GLY A 360 -20.49 -26.54 28.77
C GLY A 360 -21.53 -26.30 27.66
N ALA A 361 -22.83 -26.23 28.01
CA ALA A 361 -23.89 -25.92 27.04
C ALA A 361 -23.82 -24.46 26.57
N GLY A 362 -23.51 -23.53 27.48
CA GLY A 362 -23.25 -22.13 27.14
C GLY A 362 -22.00 -21.96 26.26
N VAL A 363 -20.94 -22.73 26.51
CA VAL A 363 -19.74 -22.74 25.65
C VAL A 363 -20.10 -23.24 24.24
N GLY A 364 -20.91 -24.29 24.14
CA GLY A 364 -21.42 -24.77 22.85
C GLY A 364 -22.24 -23.72 22.10
N ALA A 365 -23.14 -23.02 22.79
CA ALA A 365 -23.95 -21.95 22.19
C ALA A 365 -23.10 -20.76 21.71
N LEU A 366 -22.14 -20.32 22.53
CA LEU A 366 -21.20 -19.26 22.15
C LEU A 366 -20.40 -19.65 20.90
N ARG A 367 -19.89 -20.88 20.85
CA ARG A 367 -19.16 -21.39 19.68
C ARG A 367 -20.04 -21.45 18.43
N ASN A 368 -21.29 -21.88 18.57
CA ASN A 368 -22.23 -21.90 17.44
C ASN A 368 -22.55 -20.48 16.94
N SER A 369 -22.56 -19.48 17.84
CA SER A 369 -22.83 -18.09 17.46
C SER A 369 -21.68 -17.41 16.70
N ILE A 370 -20.49 -18.01 16.64
CA ILE A 370 -19.38 -17.52 15.80
C ILE A 370 -19.77 -17.45 14.33
N ALA A 371 -20.68 -18.32 13.88
CA ALA A 371 -21.19 -18.32 12.50
C ALA A 371 -21.81 -16.98 12.07
N THR A 372 -22.15 -16.10 13.02
CA THR A 372 -22.77 -14.78 12.76
C THR A 372 -21.80 -13.61 12.92
N THR A 373 -20.52 -13.87 13.17
CA THR A 373 -19.49 -12.82 13.27
C THR A 373 -18.82 -12.56 11.93
N SER A 374 -18.42 -11.32 11.69
CA SER A 374 -17.65 -10.90 10.52
C SER A 374 -16.46 -10.03 10.93
N TYR A 375 -15.52 -9.84 10.01
CA TYR A 375 -14.53 -8.76 10.10
C TYR A 375 -14.71 -7.82 8.91
N SER A 376 -14.42 -6.55 9.10
CA SER A 376 -14.51 -5.51 8.08
C SER A 376 -13.38 -4.50 8.31
N PHE A 377 -13.20 -3.56 7.41
CA PHE A 377 -12.39 -2.36 7.62
C PHE A 377 -13.26 -1.12 7.78
N GLY A 378 -12.79 -0.19 8.59
CA GLY A 378 -13.38 1.14 8.71
C GLY A 378 -12.39 2.22 8.31
N TYR A 379 -12.89 3.25 7.66
CA TYR A 379 -12.17 4.43 7.23
C TYR A 379 -12.83 5.65 7.88
N VAL A 380 -12.01 6.56 8.37
CA VAL A 380 -12.45 7.75 9.12
C VAL A 380 -12.56 8.92 8.16
N ASP A 381 -13.55 9.78 8.33
CA ASP A 381 -13.73 11.04 7.61
C ASP A 381 -13.29 12.25 8.46
N ASP A 382 -13.43 13.45 7.90
CA ASP A 382 -13.23 14.73 8.61
C ASP A 382 -11.83 14.96 9.22
N ILE A 383 -10.77 14.54 8.52
CA ILE A 383 -9.39 14.86 8.91
C ILE A 383 -9.03 16.26 8.41
N ASP A 384 -8.95 17.23 9.31
CA ASP A 384 -8.48 18.58 9.00
C ASP A 384 -6.96 18.64 8.90
N ILE A 385 -6.42 19.11 7.79
CA ILE A 385 -4.98 19.29 7.53
C ILE A 385 -4.65 20.77 7.33
N TYR A 386 -3.76 21.28 8.17
CA TYR A 386 -3.15 22.62 8.03
C TYR A 386 -1.69 22.47 7.64
N GLY A 387 -1.31 23.00 6.48
CA GLY A 387 0.02 22.79 5.91
C GLY A 387 0.75 24.09 5.53
N ILE A 388 2.07 24.07 5.65
CA ILE A 388 2.99 25.06 5.08
C ILE A 388 4.08 24.31 4.32
N SER A 389 4.45 24.78 3.14
CA SER A 389 5.59 24.26 2.40
C SER A 389 6.58 25.35 2.01
N LEU A 390 7.82 24.93 1.73
CA LEU A 390 8.89 25.74 1.18
C LEU A 390 9.58 24.97 0.06
N SER A 391 9.87 25.63 -1.05
CA SER A 391 10.74 25.12 -2.12
C SER A 391 11.73 26.21 -2.53
N LYS A 392 13.03 25.91 -2.52
CA LYS A 392 14.10 26.88 -2.77
C LYS A 392 15.42 26.21 -3.13
N ASP A 393 16.15 26.81 -4.06
CA ASP A 393 17.55 26.45 -4.32
C ASP A 393 18.50 27.06 -3.27
N ILE A 394 19.30 26.20 -2.62
CA ILE A 394 20.30 26.59 -1.63
C ILE A 394 21.63 25.95 -2.01
N GLY A 395 22.58 26.77 -2.50
CA GLY A 395 23.93 26.30 -2.80
C GLY A 395 24.01 25.26 -3.92
N GLY A 396 23.09 25.29 -4.89
CA GLY A 396 23.01 24.32 -5.99
C GLY A 396 22.24 23.03 -5.65
N VAL A 397 21.63 22.97 -4.47
CA VAL A 397 20.70 21.92 -4.07
C VAL A 397 19.29 22.49 -4.10
N SER A 398 18.37 21.84 -4.81
CA SER A 398 16.95 22.15 -4.74
C SER A 398 16.42 21.56 -3.44
N VAL A 399 16.14 22.42 -2.46
CA VAL A 399 15.67 22.05 -1.12
C VAL A 399 14.18 22.32 -1.03
N ALA A 400 13.44 21.34 -0.52
CA ALA A 400 12.03 21.51 -0.22
C ALA A 400 11.65 20.96 1.14
N SER A 401 10.54 21.44 1.70
CA SER A 401 10.03 21.01 3.00
C SER A 401 8.52 21.18 3.07
N ASP A 402 7.85 20.20 3.69
CA ASP A 402 6.45 20.29 4.10
C ASP A 402 6.34 20.16 5.62
N LEU A 403 5.56 21.03 6.24
CA LEU A 403 5.15 20.93 7.65
C LEU A 403 3.62 20.94 7.69
N ASN A 404 3.01 19.94 8.32
CA ASN A 404 1.56 19.91 8.47
C ASN A 404 1.11 19.40 9.84
N VAL A 405 0.02 19.96 10.34
CA VAL A 405 -0.72 19.48 11.52
C VAL A 405 -2.03 18.90 11.03
N ARG A 406 -2.38 17.72 11.55
CA ARG A 406 -3.62 17.03 11.23
C ARG A 406 -4.44 16.85 12.50
N HIS A 407 -5.71 17.19 12.45
CA HIS A 407 -6.67 16.96 13.53
C HIS A 407 -7.59 15.79 13.18
N GLY A 408 -7.97 14.99 14.18
CA GLY A 408 -8.80 13.81 13.96
C GLY A 408 -8.09 12.66 13.21
N MET A 409 -6.75 12.69 13.16
CA MET A 409 -5.97 11.69 12.40
C MET A 409 -6.12 10.30 13.04
N PRO A 410 -6.51 9.27 12.27
CA PRO A 410 -6.49 7.88 12.73
C PRO A 410 -5.08 7.43 13.09
N LEU A 411 -4.95 6.88 14.29
CA LEU A 411 -3.67 6.43 14.83
C LEU A 411 -3.48 4.94 14.60
N ALA A 412 -2.23 4.49 14.73
CA ALA A 412 -1.86 3.09 14.71
C ALA A 412 -2.58 2.34 15.84
N SER A 413 -3.60 1.57 15.48
CA SER A 413 -4.50 0.93 16.44
C SER A 413 -4.48 -0.59 16.35
N ILE A 414 -4.77 -1.27 17.46
CA ILE A 414 -5.16 -2.69 17.45
C ILE A 414 -6.58 -2.81 16.86
N PRO A 415 -6.98 -3.99 16.35
CA PRO A 415 -8.34 -4.17 15.84
C PRO A 415 -9.41 -3.89 16.90
N MET A 416 -10.48 -3.22 16.50
CA MET A 416 -11.65 -3.04 17.36
C MET A 416 -12.52 -4.30 17.35
N VAL A 417 -13.02 -4.70 18.51
CA VAL A 417 -13.92 -5.85 18.68
C VAL A 417 -15.26 -5.35 19.21
N VAL A 418 -16.27 -5.29 18.35
CA VAL A 418 -17.60 -4.82 18.73
C VAL A 418 -18.40 -6.00 19.24
N SER A 419 -18.56 -6.13 20.57
CA SER A 419 -19.32 -7.23 21.17
C SER A 419 -19.92 -6.83 22.53
N PRO A 420 -21.25 -6.61 22.60
CA PRO A 420 -21.94 -6.33 23.86
C PRO A 420 -21.73 -7.44 24.90
N ALA A 421 -21.71 -8.70 24.46
CA ALA A 421 -21.51 -9.86 25.32
C ALA A 421 -20.12 -9.88 25.97
N LEU A 422 -19.06 -9.54 25.22
CA LEU A 422 -17.71 -9.46 25.78
C LEU A 422 -17.53 -8.18 26.61
N ALA A 423 -18.09 -7.05 26.17
CA ALA A 423 -18.00 -5.77 26.87
C ALA A 423 -18.68 -5.78 28.25
N THR A 424 -19.78 -6.53 28.41
CA THR A 424 -20.50 -6.65 29.70
C THR A 424 -20.15 -7.93 30.47
N GLY A 425 -19.40 -8.83 29.85
CA GLY A 425 -19.09 -10.14 30.38
C GLY A 425 -20.19 -11.16 30.11
N ILE A 426 -19.85 -12.44 30.30
CA ILE A 426 -20.76 -13.57 30.07
C ILE A 426 -20.91 -14.34 31.40
N PRO A 427 -21.83 -13.90 32.29
CA PRO A 427 -21.99 -14.51 33.62
C PRO A 427 -22.26 -16.01 33.59
N GLY A 428 -23.01 -16.49 32.60
CA GLY A 428 -23.31 -17.91 32.43
C GLY A 428 -22.09 -18.81 32.20
N LEU A 429 -20.96 -18.20 31.82
CA LEU A 429 -19.66 -18.86 31.64
C LEU A 429 -18.62 -18.43 32.68
N GLY A 430 -19.00 -17.59 33.64
CA GLY A 430 -18.05 -17.00 34.60
C GLY A 430 -17.02 -16.07 33.96
N LEU A 431 -17.28 -15.55 32.77
CA LEU A 431 -16.39 -14.63 32.08
C LEU A 431 -16.71 -13.19 32.50
N PRO A 432 -15.76 -12.44 33.05
CA PRO A 432 -15.96 -11.03 33.37
C PRO A 432 -16.06 -10.18 32.09
N ALA A 433 -16.46 -8.92 32.26
CA ALA A 433 -16.35 -7.91 31.23
C ALA A 433 -14.90 -7.75 30.77
N ARG A 434 -14.68 -7.65 29.46
CA ARG A 434 -13.35 -7.43 28.88
C ARG A 434 -12.87 -6.01 29.12
N SER A 435 -11.57 -5.87 29.35
CA SER A 435 -10.96 -4.56 29.45
C SER A 435 -10.95 -3.86 28.08
N PRO A 436 -11.02 -2.52 28.02
CA PRO A 436 -10.87 -1.77 26.75
C PRO A 436 -9.55 -2.08 26.03
N ALA A 437 -8.53 -2.51 26.77
CA ALA A 437 -7.22 -2.91 26.26
C ALA A 437 -7.25 -4.15 25.34
N THR A 438 -8.32 -4.94 25.34
CA THR A 438 -8.53 -6.03 24.38
C THR A 438 -9.18 -5.55 23.06
N GLY A 439 -9.37 -4.22 22.92
CA GLY A 439 -10.09 -3.60 21.80
C GLY A 439 -11.61 -3.77 21.86
N THR A 440 -12.15 -4.31 22.96
CA THR A 440 -13.58 -4.63 23.05
C THR A 440 -14.43 -3.40 23.35
N VAL A 441 -15.43 -3.14 22.51
CA VAL A 441 -16.45 -2.11 22.68
C VAL A 441 -17.86 -2.71 22.67
N ALA A 442 -18.81 -2.07 23.35
CA ALA A 442 -20.17 -2.60 23.49
C ALA A 442 -21.06 -2.33 22.27
N GLN A 443 -20.78 -1.29 21.50
CA GLN A 443 -21.62 -0.81 20.40
C GLN A 443 -20.73 -0.40 19.23
N MET A 444 -21.30 -0.41 18.02
CA MET A 444 -20.63 0.21 16.88
C MET A 444 -20.47 1.71 17.15
N PRO A 445 -19.39 2.34 16.67
CA PRO A 445 -19.30 3.79 16.63
C PRO A 445 -20.50 4.39 15.87
N ASP A 446 -20.89 5.62 16.23
CA ASP A 446 -21.89 6.36 15.46
C ASP A 446 -21.26 6.86 14.15
N ASP A 447 -22.09 7.38 13.24
CA ASP A 447 -21.62 7.94 11.97
C ASP A 447 -20.63 9.10 12.20
N GLY A 448 -19.50 9.09 11.49
CA GLY A 448 -18.37 10.02 11.68
C GLY A 448 -17.43 9.72 12.86
N ASP A 449 -17.69 8.65 13.64
CA ASP A 449 -16.76 8.22 14.69
C ASP A 449 -15.70 7.24 14.17
N SER A 450 -14.48 7.38 14.68
CA SER A 450 -13.40 6.46 14.30
C SER A 450 -13.56 5.04 14.86
N PHE A 451 -13.29 4.06 13.99
CA PHE A 451 -13.13 2.64 14.33
C PHE A 451 -11.79 2.33 15.03
N GLY A 452 -10.90 3.31 15.16
CA GLY A 452 -9.64 3.23 15.89
C GLY A 452 -9.49 4.37 16.90
N ALA A 453 -8.29 4.53 17.44
CA ALA A 453 -7.94 5.74 18.20
C ALA A 453 -7.62 6.89 17.24
N THR A 454 -7.96 8.12 17.63
CA THR A 454 -7.66 9.35 16.89
C THR A 454 -6.87 10.34 17.73
N GLY A 455 -6.27 11.34 17.08
CA GLY A 455 -5.68 12.47 17.78
C GLY A 455 -5.07 13.49 16.83
N ASP A 456 -4.44 14.51 17.42
CA ASP A 456 -3.73 15.52 16.64
C ASP A 456 -2.30 15.06 16.38
N THR A 457 -1.85 15.23 15.15
CA THR A 457 -0.51 14.81 14.72
C THR A 457 0.21 15.94 14.00
N LEU A 458 1.53 15.98 14.13
CA LEU A 458 2.43 16.85 13.38
C LEU A 458 3.26 15.97 12.44
N HIS A 459 3.40 16.39 11.19
CA HIS A 459 4.23 15.76 10.18
C HIS A 459 5.17 16.79 9.57
N TRP A 460 6.41 16.38 9.34
CA TRP A 460 7.43 17.23 8.73
C TRP A 460 8.28 16.42 7.77
N THR A 461 8.54 16.97 6.59
CA THR A 461 9.49 16.42 5.62
C THR A 461 10.46 17.51 5.19
N VAL A 462 11.69 17.10 4.92
CA VAL A 462 12.71 17.93 4.26
C VAL A 462 13.39 17.08 3.23
N ASN A 463 13.37 17.51 1.98
CA ASN A 463 14.11 16.87 0.91
C ASN A 463 15.09 17.81 0.22
N GLY A 464 16.09 17.20 -0.40
CA GLY A 464 17.12 17.87 -1.18
C GLY A 464 17.41 17.06 -2.42
N LEU A 465 17.29 17.68 -3.59
CA LEU A 465 17.68 17.14 -4.88
C LEU A 465 18.91 17.87 -5.39
N MET A 466 19.96 17.13 -5.72
CA MET A 466 21.17 17.67 -6.32
C MET A 466 21.60 16.86 -7.55
N ALA A 467 22.09 17.57 -8.55
CA ALA A 467 22.83 17.00 -9.66
C ALA A 467 24.32 17.10 -9.37
N ILE A 468 25.04 15.99 -9.53
CA ILE A 468 26.48 15.89 -9.42
C ILE A 468 27.03 15.79 -10.84
N GLY A 469 27.97 16.69 -11.17
CA GLY A 469 28.64 16.67 -12.46
C GLY A 469 29.67 15.53 -12.60
N ASP A 470 30.46 15.62 -13.66
CA ASP A 470 31.51 14.65 -13.99
C ASP A 470 32.51 14.43 -12.85
N THR A 471 32.81 13.16 -12.58
CA THR A 471 33.79 12.69 -11.60
C THR A 471 34.60 11.52 -12.18
N PRO A 472 35.74 11.14 -11.58
CA PRO A 472 36.47 9.93 -12.01
C PRO A 472 35.67 8.62 -11.93
N LEU A 473 34.49 8.60 -11.29
CA LEU A 473 33.67 7.41 -11.11
C LEU A 473 32.46 7.36 -12.06
N PHE A 474 31.93 8.50 -12.49
CA PHE A 474 30.71 8.63 -13.31
C PHE A 474 30.64 10.00 -13.98
N ASP A 475 29.94 10.09 -15.11
CA ASP A 475 29.85 11.32 -15.91
C ASP A 475 28.81 12.31 -15.34
N ALA A 476 27.79 11.78 -14.66
CA ALA A 476 26.83 12.55 -13.87
C ALA A 476 26.20 11.67 -12.80
N ALA A 477 25.61 12.26 -11.77
CA ALA A 477 24.72 11.54 -10.86
C ALA A 477 23.60 12.43 -10.34
N THR A 478 22.48 11.83 -9.95
CA THR A 478 21.44 12.50 -9.15
C THR A 478 21.42 11.94 -7.74
N LEU A 479 21.32 12.82 -6.76
CA LEU A 479 21.11 12.45 -5.36
C LEU A 479 19.85 13.17 -4.86
N LEU A 480 18.87 12.38 -4.42
CA LEU A 480 17.67 12.84 -3.73
C LEU A 480 17.68 12.23 -2.33
N GLY A 481 17.60 13.06 -1.30
CA GLY A 481 17.39 12.61 0.08
C GLY A 481 16.14 13.25 0.65
N GLU A 482 15.40 12.52 1.47
CA GLU A 482 14.25 13.02 2.23
C GLU A 482 14.29 12.50 3.67
N LEU A 483 14.37 13.42 4.62
CA LEU A 483 14.13 13.17 6.04
C LEU A 483 12.65 13.38 6.32
N TYR A 484 12.03 12.46 7.04
CA TYR A 484 10.66 12.60 7.50
C TYR A 484 10.55 12.43 9.02
N TYR A 485 9.55 13.09 9.58
CA TYR A 485 9.26 13.12 11.00
C TYR A 485 7.74 13.12 11.23
N SER A 486 7.31 12.42 12.28
CA SER A 486 5.94 12.51 12.78
C SER A 486 5.92 12.61 14.30
N ASN A 487 4.89 13.28 14.85
CA ASN A 487 4.67 13.43 16.29
C ASN A 487 3.19 13.36 16.65
N LEU A 488 2.85 12.61 17.69
CA LEU A 488 1.54 12.64 18.32
C LEU A 488 1.46 13.85 19.27
N LEU A 489 0.69 14.87 18.89
CA LEU A 489 0.51 16.07 19.69
C LEU A 489 -0.46 15.80 20.86
N SER A 490 -1.62 15.24 20.54
CA SER A 490 -2.69 14.89 21.48
C SER A 490 -3.31 13.53 21.11
N LEU A 491 -3.88 12.85 22.09
CA LEU A 491 -4.62 11.60 21.90
C LEU A 491 -6.05 11.84 22.38
N ASP A 492 -7.03 11.53 21.54
CA ASP A 492 -8.43 11.67 21.90
C ASP A 492 -8.82 10.58 22.91
N SER A 493 -9.69 10.93 23.86
CA SER A 493 -10.12 9.98 24.90
C SER A 493 -11.01 8.86 24.37
N LYS A 494 -11.71 9.11 23.26
CA LYS A 494 -12.57 8.11 22.63
C LYS A 494 -11.69 7.06 21.99
N ASN A 495 -11.98 5.78 22.26
CA ASN A 495 -11.23 4.66 21.69
C ASN A 495 -9.72 4.66 22.00
N GLU A 496 -9.24 5.47 22.95
CA GLU A 496 -7.80 5.62 23.24
C GLU A 496 -7.10 4.31 23.62
N ALA A 497 -7.84 3.34 24.16
CA ALA A 497 -7.31 2.04 24.55
C ALA A 497 -6.90 1.17 23.35
N LEU A 498 -7.38 1.51 22.15
CA LEU A 498 -7.02 0.84 20.89
C LEU A 498 -5.66 1.32 20.36
N TYR A 499 -5.18 2.49 20.78
CA TYR A 499 -3.90 3.03 20.31
C TYR A 499 -2.74 2.11 20.72
N LYS A 500 -1.92 1.70 19.75
CA LYS A 500 -0.76 0.82 19.97
C LYS A 500 0.29 1.44 20.89
N GLY A 501 0.30 2.75 21.12
CA GLY A 501 1.22 3.37 22.08
C GLY A 501 0.87 3.14 23.56
N LYS A 502 -0.30 2.56 23.88
CA LYS A 502 -0.70 2.24 25.26
C LYS A 502 0.14 1.11 25.86
N ASP A 503 0.22 1.07 27.18
CA ASP A 503 0.95 0.02 27.94
C ASP A 503 0.35 -1.38 27.79
N SER A 504 -0.90 -1.46 27.36
CA SER A 504 -1.54 -2.73 27.00
C SER A 504 -0.91 -3.38 25.78
N TYR A 505 -0.30 -2.63 24.86
CA TYR A 505 0.32 -3.19 23.67
C TYR A 505 1.82 -3.47 23.90
N ARG A 506 2.29 -4.60 23.39
CA ARG A 506 3.64 -5.14 23.64
C ARG A 506 4.38 -5.59 22.39
N GLY A 507 3.82 -5.34 21.20
CA GLY A 507 4.51 -5.66 19.95
C GLY A 507 5.72 -4.76 19.73
N ILE A 508 6.68 -5.22 18.94
CA ILE A 508 7.86 -4.43 18.54
C ILE A 508 7.48 -3.16 17.77
N ASP A 509 6.33 -3.14 17.09
CA ASP A 509 5.72 -1.97 16.46
C ASP A 509 4.87 -1.12 17.43
N LYS A 510 5.22 -1.12 18.71
CA LYS A 510 4.57 -0.22 19.68
C LYS A 510 4.85 1.23 19.29
N ALA A 511 3.79 1.94 18.91
CA ALA A 511 3.86 3.33 18.51
C ALA A 511 4.49 4.20 19.61
N THR A 512 5.47 5.02 19.23
CA THR A 512 6.07 6.04 20.09
C THR A 512 5.39 7.38 19.84
N ARG A 513 5.73 8.38 20.66
CA ARG A 513 5.19 9.73 20.46
C ARG A 513 5.72 10.34 19.17
N ASP A 514 6.97 10.08 18.83
CA ASP A 514 7.67 10.58 17.66
C ASP A 514 8.35 9.48 16.87
N ASN A 515 8.51 9.72 15.57
CA ASN A 515 9.24 8.83 14.67
C ASN A 515 10.04 9.64 13.65
N TRP A 516 11.22 9.13 13.32
CA TRP A 516 12.12 9.66 12.30
C TRP A 516 12.44 8.60 11.26
N GLY A 517 12.61 9.01 10.01
CA GLY A 517 13.20 8.15 8.99
C GLY A 517 13.77 8.90 7.80
N LEU A 518 14.49 8.18 6.97
CA LEU A 518 15.31 8.71 5.89
C LEU A 518 15.13 7.85 4.64
N ALA A 519 14.83 8.52 3.53
CA ALA A 519 14.86 7.93 2.20
C ALA A 519 15.93 8.60 1.35
N VAL A 520 16.74 7.80 0.63
CA VAL A 520 17.80 8.30 -0.25
C VAL A 520 17.78 7.53 -1.56
N ASN A 521 17.78 8.27 -2.67
CA ASN A 521 17.97 7.76 -4.03
C ASN A 521 19.25 8.35 -4.60
N PHE A 522 20.14 7.49 -5.10
CA PHE A 522 21.37 7.89 -5.75
C PHE A 522 21.52 7.16 -7.09
N THR A 523 21.63 7.91 -8.19
CA THR A 523 21.71 7.34 -9.54
C THR A 523 22.92 7.92 -10.30
N PRO A 524 24.09 7.28 -10.22
CA PRO A 524 25.20 7.55 -11.14
C PRO A 524 24.85 7.12 -12.57
N THR A 525 25.34 7.88 -13.54
CA THR A 525 25.13 7.72 -14.97
C THR A 525 26.47 7.82 -15.72
N TRP A 526 26.65 6.96 -16.71
CA TRP A 526 27.75 6.97 -17.68
C TRP A 526 27.17 7.15 -19.07
N TYR A 527 27.54 8.23 -19.75
CA TYR A 527 27.03 8.59 -21.06
C TYR A 527 27.84 7.91 -22.16
N GLN A 528 27.14 7.49 -23.21
CA GLN A 528 27.74 6.98 -24.45
C GLN A 528 28.78 5.87 -24.22
N VAL A 529 28.56 4.99 -23.22
CA VAL A 529 29.39 3.81 -22.97
C VAL A 529 29.49 2.95 -24.23
N PHE A 530 28.38 2.90 -24.97
CA PHE A 530 28.36 2.57 -26.40
C PHE A 530 27.68 3.70 -27.19
N PRO A 531 27.89 3.80 -28.51
CA PRO A 531 27.18 4.79 -29.33
C PRO A 531 25.65 4.67 -29.14
N GLY A 532 25.03 5.74 -28.63
CA GLY A 532 23.62 5.78 -28.34
C GLY A 532 23.18 4.97 -27.11
N VAL A 533 24.08 4.55 -26.22
CA VAL A 533 23.73 3.83 -24.98
C VAL A 533 24.34 4.54 -23.78
N ASP A 534 23.46 4.99 -22.90
CA ASP A 534 23.83 5.53 -21.59
C ASP A 534 23.52 4.46 -20.52
N LEU A 535 24.44 4.25 -19.58
CA LEU A 535 24.27 3.31 -18.47
C LEU A 535 24.02 4.06 -17.17
N SER A 536 23.25 3.47 -16.26
CA SER A 536 23.06 4.01 -14.90
C SER A 536 23.13 2.90 -13.86
N ALA A 537 23.38 3.25 -12.60
CA ALA A 537 23.33 2.30 -11.49
C ALA A 537 22.44 2.83 -10.35
N PRO A 538 21.10 2.83 -10.52
CA PRO A 538 20.19 3.38 -9.51
C PRO A 538 20.26 2.59 -8.21
N MET A 539 20.41 3.31 -7.11
CA MET A 539 20.40 2.79 -5.74
C MET A 539 19.38 3.56 -4.91
N SER A 540 18.64 2.85 -4.07
CA SER A 540 17.69 3.45 -3.15
C SER A 540 17.75 2.78 -1.78
N ILE A 541 17.53 3.55 -0.73
CA ILE A 541 17.29 3.04 0.62
C ILE A 541 16.21 3.88 1.29
N ASN A 542 15.28 3.24 1.97
CA ASN A 542 14.34 3.86 2.89
C ASN A 542 14.48 3.15 4.23
N LEU A 543 14.76 3.89 5.30
CA LEU A 543 14.93 3.34 6.64
C LEU A 543 14.27 4.21 7.70
N GLY A 544 13.66 3.59 8.70
CA GLY A 544 13.34 4.29 9.94
C GLY A 544 14.56 4.38 10.84
N LEU A 545 14.74 5.56 11.44
CA LEU A 545 15.91 5.91 12.23
C LEU A 545 15.68 5.75 13.73
N ASP A 546 14.51 6.17 14.21
CA ASP A 546 14.18 6.21 15.64
C ASP A 546 12.66 6.25 15.82
N GLY A 547 12.16 5.49 16.79
CA GLY A 547 10.75 5.42 17.15
C GLY A 547 9.85 4.74 16.11
N VAL A 548 8.58 4.59 16.44
CA VAL A 548 7.52 3.99 15.60
C VAL A 548 6.39 4.99 15.42
N SER A 549 6.04 5.28 14.17
CA SER A 549 5.06 6.33 13.83
C SER A 549 3.74 6.16 14.60
N PRO A 550 3.15 7.26 15.10
CA PRO A 550 1.84 7.22 15.73
C PRO A 550 0.70 6.94 14.74
N VAL A 551 0.92 7.12 13.44
CA VAL A 551 -0.05 6.85 12.37
C VAL A 551 0.32 5.59 11.57
N GLN A 552 -0.69 4.93 10.98
CA GLN A 552 -0.49 3.76 10.13
C GLN A 552 0.39 4.10 8.92
N GLY A 553 1.29 3.18 8.55
CA GLY A 553 2.15 3.35 7.37
C GLY A 553 3.27 4.39 7.49
N GLY A 554 3.39 5.12 8.62
CA GLY A 554 4.41 6.17 8.79
C GLY A 554 5.83 5.70 9.09
N GLY A 555 6.08 4.39 9.10
CA GLY A 555 7.41 3.82 9.35
C GLY A 555 7.71 3.51 10.82
N ALA A 556 8.78 2.74 11.03
CA ALA A 556 9.25 2.27 12.32
C ALA A 556 10.78 2.20 12.32
N GLU A 557 11.41 2.30 13.49
CA GLU A 557 12.85 2.10 13.65
C GLU A 557 13.30 0.71 13.20
N ASP A 558 14.57 0.63 12.80
CA ASP A 558 15.25 -0.62 12.40
C ASP A 558 14.57 -1.40 11.27
N THR A 559 13.71 -0.75 10.49
CA THR A 559 13.00 -1.34 9.35
C THR A 559 13.09 -0.47 8.11
N GLY A 560 12.99 -1.09 6.95
CA GLY A 560 13.18 -0.40 5.69
C GLY A 560 13.21 -1.30 4.47
N ASN A 561 13.53 -0.68 3.34
CA ASN A 561 13.80 -1.37 2.09
C ASN A 561 14.98 -0.74 1.37
N TYR A 562 15.60 -1.53 0.51
CA TYR A 562 16.69 -1.07 -0.32
C TYR A 562 16.60 -1.69 -1.71
N ALA A 563 17.22 -1.01 -2.66
CA ALA A 563 17.37 -1.55 -3.99
C ALA A 563 18.66 -1.10 -4.65
N VAL A 564 19.18 -1.97 -5.49
CA VAL A 564 20.37 -1.72 -6.30
C VAL A 564 20.10 -2.24 -7.70
N GLY A 565 20.35 -1.42 -8.72
CA GLY A 565 20.12 -1.79 -10.10
C GLY A 565 21.21 -1.32 -11.05
N ILE A 566 21.11 -1.82 -12.27
CA ILE A 566 21.86 -1.35 -13.44
C ILE A 566 20.83 -1.10 -14.55
N GLY A 567 20.84 0.11 -15.08
CA GLY A 567 19.98 0.57 -16.16
C GLY A 567 20.76 0.84 -17.44
N ALA A 568 20.07 0.76 -18.57
CA ALA A 568 20.57 1.17 -19.88
C ALA A 568 19.47 1.91 -20.64
N ALA A 569 19.77 3.15 -21.04
CA ALA A 569 18.96 3.94 -21.96
C ALA A 569 19.57 3.84 -23.36
N ILE A 570 18.84 3.20 -24.29
CA ILE A 570 19.29 2.96 -25.66
C ILE A 570 18.53 3.93 -26.57
N TYR A 571 19.28 4.82 -27.22
CA TYR A 571 18.82 5.93 -28.06
C TYR A 571 17.79 6.84 -27.37
N ASN A 572 17.81 6.91 -26.04
CA ASN A 572 16.79 7.59 -25.21
C ASN A 572 15.36 7.16 -25.55
N LYS A 573 15.18 5.90 -25.96
CA LYS A 573 13.91 5.35 -26.42
C LYS A 573 13.58 4.03 -25.76
N TYR A 574 14.55 3.13 -25.70
CA TYR A 574 14.39 1.82 -25.07
C TYR A 574 15.15 1.82 -23.75
N PHE A 575 14.43 1.59 -22.66
CA PHE A 575 14.97 1.53 -21.31
C PHE A 575 14.99 0.09 -20.85
N VAL A 576 16.13 -0.37 -20.33
CA VAL A 576 16.31 -1.72 -19.79
C VAL A 576 16.90 -1.59 -18.40
N ASP A 577 16.23 -2.15 -17.40
CA ASP A 577 16.68 -2.13 -16.00
C ASP A 577 16.77 -3.53 -15.43
N LEU A 578 17.85 -3.79 -14.71
CA LEU A 578 18.04 -4.99 -13.92
C LEU A 578 18.21 -4.58 -12.45
N LYS A 579 17.23 -4.87 -11.60
CA LYS A 579 17.14 -4.34 -10.22
C LYS A 579 16.95 -5.46 -9.20
N TYR A 580 17.77 -5.45 -8.15
CA TYR A 580 17.54 -6.21 -6.92
C TYR A 580 16.80 -5.32 -5.92
N VAL A 581 15.74 -5.83 -5.31
CA VAL A 581 14.94 -5.14 -4.29
C VAL A 581 14.75 -6.07 -3.12
N ASP A 582 14.90 -5.55 -1.91
CA ASP A 582 14.73 -6.32 -0.69
C ASP A 582 14.37 -5.42 0.49
N SER A 583 13.89 -6.03 1.56
CA SER A 583 13.47 -5.36 2.78
C SER A 583 14.24 -5.88 3.98
N PHE A 584 14.27 -5.10 5.05
CA PHE A 584 14.82 -5.51 6.33
C PHE A 584 13.98 -4.94 7.46
N GLY A 585 13.93 -5.67 8.57
CA GLY A 585 13.12 -5.35 9.73
C GLY A 585 13.16 -6.47 10.73
N ASP A 586 12.97 -6.13 11.99
CA ASP A 586 12.89 -7.07 13.09
C ASP A 586 11.47 -7.65 13.24
N ALA A 587 11.40 -8.81 13.87
CA ALA A 587 10.13 -9.47 14.16
C ALA A 587 10.22 -10.30 15.43
N ASP A 588 9.18 -10.23 16.25
CA ASP A 588 9.05 -11.03 17.46
C ASP A 588 8.45 -12.39 17.14
N LYS A 589 9.05 -13.43 17.73
CA LYS A 589 8.61 -14.82 17.54
C LYS A 589 7.57 -15.17 18.58
N CYS A 590 6.51 -15.87 18.15
CA CYS A 590 5.61 -16.53 19.07
C CYS A 590 6.16 -17.92 19.44
N VAL A 591 6.82 -18.05 20.59
CA VAL A 591 7.31 -19.34 21.09
C VAL A 591 6.28 -19.96 22.04
N ASN A 592 5.81 -19.18 23.00
CA ASN A 592 4.74 -19.52 23.91
C ASN A 592 3.45 -18.79 23.50
N GLY A 593 2.54 -19.53 22.89
CA GLY A 593 1.25 -19.01 22.43
C GLY A 593 0.33 -18.46 23.53
N ALA A 594 0.71 -18.54 24.80
CA ALA A 594 -0.03 -17.99 25.93
C ALA A 594 0.45 -16.60 26.38
N THR A 595 1.67 -16.19 26.03
CA THR A 595 2.31 -15.00 26.62
C THR A 595 2.98 -14.08 25.63
N ASP A 596 3.33 -14.58 24.45
CA ASP A 596 4.23 -13.88 23.52
C ASP A 596 3.48 -13.03 22.48
N GLY A 597 2.14 -12.93 22.58
CA GLY A 597 1.34 -12.08 21.71
C GLY A 597 1.55 -10.58 21.99
N SER A 598 1.18 -9.73 21.02
CA SER A 598 1.34 -8.27 21.14
C SER A 598 0.20 -7.59 21.91
N THR A 599 -0.99 -8.21 21.94
CA THR A 599 -2.23 -7.59 22.42
C THR A 599 -2.99 -8.56 23.34
N PRO A 600 -3.63 -8.07 24.42
CA PRO A 600 -4.56 -8.88 25.22
C PRO A 600 -5.69 -9.45 24.36
N ASN A 601 -5.91 -10.76 24.42
CA ASN A 601 -6.90 -11.43 23.57
C ASN A 601 -8.30 -11.43 24.21
N ALA A 602 -9.25 -10.73 23.59
CA ALA A 602 -10.66 -10.69 24.02
C ALA A 602 -11.36 -12.06 24.07
N LEU A 603 -10.90 -13.02 23.24
CA LEU A 603 -11.42 -14.38 23.13
C LEU A 603 -10.71 -15.39 24.03
N ASP A 604 -9.64 -14.99 24.74
CA ASP A 604 -9.01 -15.81 25.78
C ASP A 604 -9.70 -15.57 27.13
N GLY A 605 -10.00 -16.63 27.88
CA GLY A 605 -10.73 -16.52 29.15
C GLY A 605 -10.06 -15.58 30.17
N ALA A 606 -8.73 -15.46 30.13
CA ALA A 606 -7.94 -14.69 31.07
C ALA A 606 -7.27 -13.43 30.45
N GLU A 607 -7.72 -12.99 29.27
CA GLU A 607 -7.17 -11.82 28.55
C GLU A 607 -5.65 -11.88 28.37
N ARG A 608 -5.12 -13.10 28.20
CA ARG A 608 -3.68 -13.28 28.00
C ARG A 608 -3.24 -12.73 26.64
N TYR A 609 -1.94 -12.48 26.54
CA TYR A 609 -1.25 -12.07 25.32
C TYR A 609 -0.99 -13.31 24.45
N THR A 610 -2.04 -13.81 23.83
CA THR A 610 -1.97 -15.07 23.10
C THR A 610 -1.57 -14.88 21.64
N CYS A 611 -0.92 -15.90 21.07
CA CYS A 611 -0.48 -15.93 19.68
C CYS A 611 -0.43 -17.37 19.16
N PHE A 612 -0.16 -17.53 17.87
CA PHE A 612 -0.01 -18.83 17.24
C PHE A 612 1.47 -19.26 17.23
N ALA A 613 1.83 -20.24 18.07
CA ALA A 613 3.21 -20.63 18.28
C ALA A 613 3.81 -21.28 17.04
N GLY A 614 5.07 -20.95 16.76
CA GLY A 614 5.78 -21.37 15.55
C GLY A 614 5.80 -20.30 14.44
N GLY A 615 5.02 -19.22 14.59
CA GLY A 615 5.05 -18.05 13.74
C GLY A 615 5.62 -16.80 14.44
N TYR A 616 5.24 -15.64 13.91
CA TYR A 616 5.54 -14.31 14.45
C TYR A 616 4.38 -13.78 15.30
N SER A 617 4.69 -12.89 16.24
CA SER A 617 3.70 -12.18 17.07
C SER A 617 3.60 -10.69 16.75
N SER A 618 4.66 -10.08 16.22
CA SER A 618 4.68 -8.70 15.70
C SER A 618 5.87 -8.48 14.78
N PHE A 619 5.83 -7.42 13.98
CA PHE A 619 6.86 -7.04 13.00
C PHE A 619 7.18 -5.55 13.17
N SER A 620 8.43 -5.13 13.02
CA SER A 620 8.77 -3.70 12.94
C SER A 620 8.34 -3.19 11.55
N GLY A 621 7.14 -2.60 11.49
CA GLY A 621 6.47 -2.23 10.24
C GLY A 621 5.48 -3.30 9.74
N GLY A 622 5.06 -3.20 8.48
CA GLY A 622 4.19 -4.22 7.87
C GLY A 622 4.96 -5.52 7.57
N GLY A 623 4.32 -6.68 7.54
CA GLY A 623 5.02 -7.98 7.33
C GLY A 623 5.91 -8.07 6.07
N ALA A 624 5.68 -7.21 5.06
CA ALA A 624 6.51 -7.07 3.85
C ALA A 624 7.88 -6.42 4.11
N THR A 625 8.14 -5.91 5.32
CA THR A 625 9.44 -5.36 5.70
C THR A 625 10.38 -6.40 6.29
N THR A 626 9.99 -7.68 6.39
CA THR A 626 10.92 -8.74 6.82
C THR A 626 11.88 -9.15 5.69
N GLU A 627 13.11 -9.54 6.06
CA GLU A 627 14.11 -10.17 5.15
C GLU A 627 13.61 -11.56 4.73
N ASP A 628 12.64 -11.57 3.82
CA ASP A 628 12.01 -12.78 3.30
C ASP A 628 11.66 -12.67 1.80
N ARG A 629 11.49 -11.46 1.27
CA ARG A 629 10.89 -11.23 -0.05
C ARG A 629 11.85 -10.61 -1.05
N GLY A 630 13.16 -10.81 -0.89
CA GLY A 630 14.17 -10.35 -1.83
C GLY A 630 13.89 -10.81 -3.27
N ALA A 631 13.94 -9.89 -4.22
CA ALA A 631 13.50 -10.11 -5.59
C ALA A 631 14.44 -9.47 -6.63
N MET A 632 14.57 -10.14 -7.76
CA MET A 632 15.33 -9.65 -8.92
C MET A 632 14.37 -9.37 -10.07
N TYR A 633 14.44 -8.16 -10.65
CA TYR A 633 13.59 -7.69 -11.74
C TYR A 633 14.40 -7.35 -12.97
N LEU A 634 13.89 -7.77 -14.13
CA LEU A 634 14.26 -7.26 -15.43
C LEU A 634 13.06 -6.48 -15.99
N THR A 635 13.25 -5.19 -16.22
CA THR A 635 12.25 -4.27 -16.79
C THR A 635 12.70 -3.82 -18.17
N LEU A 636 11.81 -3.84 -19.15
CA LEU A 636 12.00 -3.21 -20.45
C LEU A 636 10.86 -2.24 -20.66
N LYS A 637 11.16 -1.02 -21.12
CA LYS A 637 10.17 0.03 -21.34
C LYS A 637 10.49 0.82 -22.60
N THR A 638 9.45 1.18 -23.34
CA THR A 638 9.54 2.10 -24.48
C THR A 638 8.25 2.90 -24.59
N THR A 639 8.38 4.16 -25.02
CA THR A 639 7.24 5.03 -25.34
C THR A 639 7.28 5.41 -26.81
N PHE A 640 6.10 5.51 -27.42
CA PHE A 640 5.91 5.80 -28.83
C PHE A 640 4.52 6.33 -29.13
#